data_AF-A0AAN7USF6-F1
#
_entry.id   AF-A0AAN7USF6-F1
#
_cell.length_a   1.000
_cell.length_b   1.000
_cell.length_c   1.000
_cell.angle_alpha   90.00
_cell.angle_beta   90.00
_cell.angle_gamma   90.00
#
_symmetry.space_group_name_H-M   'P 1'
#
loop_
_entity.id
_entity.type
_entity.pdbx_description
1 polymer ?
#
loop_
_entity_poly.entity_id
_entity_poly.type
_entity_poly.pdbx_seq_one_letter_code
_entity_poly.pdbx_strand_id
1 'polypeptide(L)'
;MGDNGDPPKGVFPYPTKGVVFPEPPWEADFDVIAGKAHGTGSGENQGYDEDGDYEDEDMQDGGDLDDGGTVAKGPDPGSDPDPGTATFGVELEFLVVQCPKVRMDDGETLHITDPHPNELRYTSSKMAKWELEHMEEIRQDAEDFERYHKANGTYDDLYEDGRRAAFAVFEGKIRYQSTTKLTRVLRDRGLVVIKWPEADINSDERYAQNVPINDFSESEDSDDEREFDYPNKSRLGDFSSVYKWVPFVGVNRNTAQALKQWQEDFEQYHTDNNIQMYRTRNSDIQELVKEKCTVRGWPDLSEARLQHLKAILEERIISKRNLYKQLREDLRNEQVDPLHVPVPGLKQQYKAWTVTIDLSVDGNGMTKERYANATTADPWNEYFWFGAEVVSPVLPMRDERSYEAVRVACGALRDALRCHKPMEVSTGLHIHLGHTHGWTLFQAKRFGAFWLLAETIILRLHRRDRDMDAKVSESILSCNFSQARYLFPNTYEMWESNYSCSVTCFVLSMMFTWLTVKYCKWCAKIRGSSRLWRALFSSDEQERQACASTIPANNPPLQRMNCDRELIRNVPLQRLGDVWRKFLQNLWQYGSITELHKGLGESQYCRTGIKWRIRGKNSSTERATQDDEQPGTIEARIMHGTLDADNINNWVIVLERIVHVVRNFSDDEFREFLSEFLSSRSPGRLLALLEVPEEVRQYYVDPKRRDTQDMYWEYPDHDLVDWNQPFMVPGHKATHGSYWD
;
A
#
# COMPACT_ATOMS: atom_id res chain seq x y z
N MET A 1 -1.41 -41.87 2.30
CA MET A 1 -1.30 -41.04 1.10
C MET A 1 -2.66 -40.37 0.94
N GLY A 2 -2.83 -39.23 1.60
CA GLY A 2 -4.09 -38.48 1.57
C GLY A 2 -4.17 -37.69 0.27
N ASP A 3 -5.39 -37.57 -0.24
CA ASP A 3 -5.76 -36.80 -1.42
C ASP A 3 -5.48 -35.31 -1.16
N ASN A 4 -4.26 -34.86 -1.48
CA ASN A 4 -3.85 -33.46 -1.38
C ASN A 4 -4.30 -32.71 -2.64
N GLY A 5 -5.61 -32.71 -2.90
CA GLY A 5 -6.21 -31.75 -3.82
C GLY A 5 -5.81 -30.32 -3.44
N ASP A 6 -5.92 -29.37 -4.38
CA ASP A 6 -5.95 -27.95 -4.01
C ASP A 6 -6.81 -27.78 -2.74
N PRO A 7 -6.41 -26.95 -1.75
CA PRO A 7 -7.20 -26.75 -0.55
C PRO A 7 -8.66 -26.57 -0.98
N PRO A 8 -9.60 -27.34 -0.41
CA PRO A 8 -10.98 -27.37 -0.89
C PRO A 8 -11.44 -25.95 -1.12
N LYS A 9 -11.89 -25.65 -2.35
CA LYS A 9 -12.28 -24.32 -2.79
C LYS A 9 -13.09 -23.65 -1.67
N GLY A 10 -12.53 -22.60 -1.07
CA GLY A 10 -13.27 -21.74 -0.13
C GLY A 10 -13.05 -21.94 1.37
N VAL A 11 -12.06 -22.71 1.84
CA VAL A 11 -11.79 -22.77 3.30
C VAL A 11 -10.30 -22.58 3.60
N PHE A 12 -9.92 -21.34 3.91
CA PHE A 12 -8.66 -21.03 4.58
C PHE A 12 -8.98 -20.70 6.04
N PRO A 13 -8.87 -21.65 6.97
CA PRO A 13 -8.91 -21.30 8.37
C PRO A 13 -7.52 -20.75 8.70
N TYR A 14 -7.45 -19.49 9.14
CA TYR A 14 -6.36 -19.06 10.02
C TYR A 14 -6.16 -20.16 11.08
N PRO A 15 -4.93 -20.40 11.58
CA PRO A 15 -4.70 -21.45 12.57
C PRO A 15 -5.53 -21.20 13.84
N THR A 16 -6.76 -21.73 13.86
CA THR A 16 -7.76 -21.58 14.92
C THR A 16 -7.69 -22.73 15.92
N LYS A 17 -6.56 -23.44 15.95
CA LYS A 17 -6.40 -24.67 16.74
C LYS A 17 -6.60 -24.35 18.22
N GLY A 18 -7.77 -24.69 18.76
CA GLY A 18 -8.15 -24.49 20.17
C GLY A 18 -9.24 -23.45 20.44
N VAL A 19 -9.76 -22.76 19.43
CA VAL A 19 -10.86 -21.80 19.60
C VAL A 19 -12.16 -22.43 19.10
N VAL A 20 -13.18 -22.52 19.98
CA VAL A 20 -14.53 -22.99 19.63
C VAL A 20 -15.35 -21.77 19.23
N PHE A 21 -15.91 -21.76 18.02
CA PHE A 21 -16.63 -20.61 17.48
C PHE A 21 -18.14 -20.84 17.45
N PRO A 22 -18.97 -19.84 17.80
CA PRO A 22 -20.35 -19.79 17.33
C PRO A 22 -20.37 -19.53 15.81
N GLU A 23 -21.40 -20.04 15.12
CA GLU A 23 -21.56 -19.85 13.67
C GLU A 23 -21.55 -18.36 13.30
N PRO A 24 -20.82 -17.96 12.25
CA PRO A 24 -20.78 -16.58 11.80
C PRO A 24 -22.12 -16.12 11.18
N PRO A 25 -22.46 -14.81 11.21
CA PRO A 25 -23.82 -14.33 10.92
C PRO A 25 -24.22 -14.29 9.42
N TRP A 26 -23.47 -14.89 8.50
CA TRP A 26 -23.54 -14.57 7.06
C TRP A 26 -24.55 -15.38 6.22
N GLU A 27 -25.64 -15.92 6.79
CA GLU A 27 -26.84 -16.27 6.01
C GLU A 27 -27.61 -15.02 5.51
N ALA A 28 -26.90 -13.99 5.06
CA ALA A 28 -27.48 -12.92 4.27
C ALA A 28 -27.31 -13.30 2.79
N ASP A 29 -28.40 -13.77 2.18
CA ASP A 29 -28.55 -14.11 0.76
C ASP A 29 -27.76 -13.17 -0.19
N PHE A 30 -26.66 -13.67 -0.76
CA PHE A 30 -25.96 -13.02 -1.88
C PHE A 30 -26.56 -13.33 -3.25
N ASP A 31 -27.68 -14.06 -3.30
CA ASP A 31 -28.27 -14.58 -4.54
C ASP A 31 -28.97 -13.52 -5.44
N VAL A 32 -29.02 -12.24 -5.05
CA VAL A 32 -29.85 -11.25 -5.76
C VAL A 32 -29.09 -10.34 -6.74
N ILE A 33 -27.76 -10.26 -6.71
CA ILE A 33 -27.02 -9.27 -7.55
C ILE A 33 -26.22 -9.90 -8.71
N ALA A 34 -25.95 -11.21 -8.71
CA ALA A 34 -25.16 -11.86 -9.77
C ALA A 34 -25.92 -12.15 -11.10
N GLY A 35 -27.19 -11.76 -11.21
CA GLY A 35 -28.07 -12.24 -12.30
C GLY A 35 -28.11 -11.43 -13.60
N LYS A 36 -27.52 -10.24 -13.71
CA LYS A 36 -27.69 -9.40 -14.92
C LYS A 36 -26.51 -8.46 -15.20
N ALA A 37 -25.40 -8.96 -15.74
CA ALA A 37 -24.47 -8.16 -16.55
C ALA A 37 -23.40 -9.01 -17.27
N HIS A 38 -23.79 -9.91 -18.18
CA HIS A 38 -22.88 -10.34 -19.25
C HIS A 38 -23.66 -10.52 -20.54
N GLY A 39 -23.95 -9.39 -21.19
CA GLY A 39 -24.24 -9.37 -22.62
C GLY A 39 -22.91 -9.45 -23.38
N THR A 40 -22.68 -10.58 -24.03
CA THR A 40 -21.60 -10.75 -25.01
C THR A 40 -21.89 -9.84 -26.22
N GLY A 41 -21.25 -8.67 -26.26
CA GLY A 41 -21.27 -7.76 -27.40
C GLY A 41 -19.89 -7.67 -28.03
N SER A 42 -19.65 -8.47 -29.06
CA SER A 42 -18.59 -8.24 -30.04
C SER A 42 -18.91 -6.97 -30.83
N GLY A 43 -18.15 -5.90 -30.63
CA GLY A 43 -18.32 -4.62 -31.33
C GLY A 43 -16.98 -4.05 -31.71
N GLU A 44 -16.82 -3.79 -33.00
CA GLU A 44 -15.60 -3.45 -33.72
C GLU A 44 -14.98 -2.11 -33.28
N ASN A 45 -13.65 -2.10 -33.25
CA ASN A 45 -12.80 -0.91 -33.15
C ASN A 45 -13.06 0.02 -34.36
N GLN A 46 -13.59 1.21 -34.11
CA GLN A 46 -13.45 2.36 -34.99
C GLN A 46 -12.80 3.50 -34.21
N GLY A 47 -11.64 3.92 -34.70
CA GLY A 47 -10.87 5.01 -34.14
C GLY A 47 -11.58 6.36 -34.30
N TYR A 48 -11.27 7.26 -33.38
CA TYR A 48 -11.59 8.68 -33.53
C TYR A 48 -10.35 9.50 -33.22
N ASP A 49 -9.98 10.29 -34.21
CA ASP A 49 -8.96 11.30 -34.22
C ASP A 49 -9.41 12.56 -33.43
N GLU A 50 -8.40 13.21 -32.85
CA GLU A 50 -8.12 14.65 -32.75
C GLU A 50 -9.27 15.69 -32.67
N ASP A 51 -9.14 16.52 -31.63
CA ASP A 51 -9.29 17.98 -31.58
C ASP A 51 -10.64 18.62 -31.93
N GLY A 52 -11.30 19.13 -30.90
CA GLY A 52 -12.41 20.07 -31.02
C GLY A 52 -12.52 20.97 -29.78
N ASP A 53 -11.98 22.19 -29.90
CA ASP A 53 -12.25 23.33 -29.04
C ASP A 53 -13.77 23.60 -28.98
N TYR A 54 -14.32 23.73 -27.77
CA TYR A 54 -15.68 24.24 -27.58
C TYR A 54 -15.63 25.51 -26.73
N GLU A 55 -15.95 26.61 -27.41
CA GLU A 55 -16.22 27.91 -26.81
C GLU A 55 -17.55 27.87 -26.03
N ASP A 56 -17.53 28.45 -24.84
CA ASP A 56 -18.68 28.69 -23.98
C ASP A 56 -19.65 29.70 -24.63
N GLU A 57 -20.86 29.26 -24.98
CA GLU A 57 -21.99 30.15 -25.25
C GLU A 57 -22.98 30.17 -24.07
N ASP A 58 -23.32 31.38 -23.67
CA ASP A 58 -24.28 31.79 -22.66
C ASP A 58 -25.64 31.06 -22.76
N MET A 59 -26.11 30.51 -21.64
CA MET A 59 -27.56 30.34 -21.40
C MET A 59 -27.98 30.89 -20.04
N GLN A 60 -28.62 32.05 -20.11
CA GLN A 60 -29.53 32.58 -19.10
C GLN A 60 -30.92 31.93 -19.20
N ASP A 61 -31.68 32.09 -18.12
CA ASP A 61 -33.13 31.91 -17.97
C ASP A 61 -33.55 30.44 -17.72
N GLY A 62 -34.37 30.08 -16.74
CA GLY A 62 -35.24 30.80 -15.81
C GLY A 62 -36.28 29.77 -15.36
N GLY A 63 -36.41 29.52 -14.05
CA GLY A 63 -37.32 28.48 -13.58
C GLY A 63 -37.41 28.39 -12.06
N ASP A 64 -38.31 29.20 -11.50
CA ASP A 64 -38.79 29.10 -10.11
C ASP A 64 -39.31 27.68 -9.83
N LEU A 65 -38.68 26.99 -8.88
CA LEU A 65 -39.25 25.82 -8.22
C LEU A 65 -39.36 26.10 -6.73
N ASP A 66 -40.62 26.13 -6.30
CA ASP A 66 -41.13 26.30 -4.95
C ASP A 66 -40.70 25.11 -4.08
N ASP A 67 -39.61 25.26 -3.32
CA ASP A 67 -39.06 24.22 -2.45
C ASP A 67 -39.75 24.25 -1.08
N GLY A 68 -40.84 23.48 -0.99
CA GLY A 68 -41.56 23.21 0.25
C GLY A 68 -40.67 22.45 1.24
N GLY A 69 -39.99 23.21 2.12
CA GLY A 69 -39.11 22.68 3.16
C GLY A 69 -39.80 21.70 4.11
N THR A 70 -39.62 20.40 3.87
CA THR A 70 -39.82 19.37 4.88
C THR A 70 -38.72 19.49 5.91
N VAL A 71 -39.05 20.07 7.07
CA VAL A 71 -38.22 20.00 8.28
C VAL A 71 -38.08 18.53 8.65
N ALA A 72 -36.89 17.96 8.45
CA ALA A 72 -36.55 16.62 8.91
C ALA A 72 -36.83 16.54 10.41
N LYS A 73 -37.83 15.74 10.80
CA LYS A 73 -38.02 15.36 12.20
C LYS A 73 -36.74 14.67 12.66
N GLY A 74 -36.10 15.21 13.69
CA GLY A 74 -34.93 14.59 14.30
C GLY A 74 -35.26 13.17 14.79
N PRO A 75 -34.27 12.27 14.83
CA PRO A 75 -34.45 10.90 15.28
C PRO A 75 -35.03 10.86 16.70
N ASP A 76 -35.97 9.93 16.92
CA ASP A 76 -36.63 9.71 18.19
C ASP A 76 -35.58 9.29 19.24
N PRO A 77 -35.46 9.94 20.41
CA PRO A 77 -34.43 9.67 21.42
C PRO A 77 -34.57 8.31 22.15
N GLY A 78 -35.13 7.31 21.48
CA GLY A 78 -35.22 5.91 21.94
C GLY A 78 -34.98 4.90 20.83
N SER A 79 -34.35 5.28 19.71
CA SER A 79 -34.02 4.36 18.62
C SER A 79 -33.07 3.26 19.11
N ASP A 80 -33.37 2.02 18.73
CA ASP A 80 -32.53 0.83 18.94
C ASP A 80 -31.03 1.12 18.71
N PRO A 81 -30.12 0.45 19.45
CA PRO A 81 -28.68 0.55 19.22
C PRO A 81 -28.39 0.32 17.73
N ASP A 82 -27.59 1.21 17.13
CA ASP A 82 -27.23 1.17 15.70
C ASP A 82 -26.89 -0.28 15.30
N PRO A 83 -27.72 -0.97 14.51
CA PRO A 83 -27.56 -2.41 14.27
C PRO A 83 -26.38 -2.71 13.34
N GLY A 84 -25.69 -1.67 12.85
CA GLY A 84 -24.54 -1.85 11.99
C GLY A 84 -23.31 -2.34 12.75
N THR A 85 -22.35 -2.82 11.98
CA THR A 85 -21.08 -3.31 12.50
C THR A 85 -20.01 -2.26 12.28
N ALA A 86 -19.30 -1.90 13.35
CA ALA A 86 -18.11 -1.06 13.24
C ALA A 86 -16.97 -1.88 12.61
N THR A 87 -16.25 -1.27 11.67
CA THR A 87 -15.23 -1.96 10.88
C THR A 87 -13.91 -1.24 10.92
N PHE A 88 -12.81 -1.96 10.75
CA PHE A 88 -11.50 -1.38 10.56
C PHE A 88 -10.75 -2.01 9.38
N GLY A 89 -9.78 -1.28 8.83
CA GLY A 89 -8.77 -1.82 7.92
C GLY A 89 -7.41 -1.30 8.33
N VAL A 90 -6.35 -2.06 8.07
CA VAL A 90 -4.97 -1.71 8.43
C VAL A 90 -4.14 -1.65 7.15
N GLU A 91 -3.41 -0.55 6.95
CA GLU A 91 -2.37 -0.41 5.94
C GLU A 91 -1.01 -0.42 6.65
N LEU A 92 -0.23 -1.47 6.39
CA LEU A 92 1.10 -1.72 6.96
C LEU A 92 2.15 -1.20 5.97
N GLU A 93 2.78 -0.07 6.25
CA GLU A 93 3.92 0.42 5.46
C GLU A 93 5.24 0.06 6.13
N PHE A 94 6.15 -0.58 5.41
CA PHE A 94 7.44 -1.00 5.95
C PHE A 94 8.53 -1.13 4.88
N LEU A 95 9.79 -1.09 5.30
CA LEU A 95 10.94 -1.35 4.45
C LEU A 95 11.39 -2.80 4.57
N VAL A 96 11.67 -3.43 3.44
CA VAL A 96 12.26 -4.78 3.39
C VAL A 96 13.50 -4.79 2.49
N VAL A 97 14.52 -5.54 2.91
CA VAL A 97 15.71 -5.79 2.08
C VAL A 97 15.35 -6.73 0.94
N GLN A 98 15.69 -6.33 -0.28
CA GLN A 98 15.58 -7.19 -1.46
C GLN A 98 16.89 -7.92 -1.72
N CYS A 99 17.98 -7.16 -1.82
CA CYS A 99 19.34 -7.68 -1.96
C CYS A 99 20.37 -6.69 -1.40
N PRO A 100 21.57 -7.18 -1.03
CA PRO A 100 22.72 -6.31 -0.76
C PRO A 100 23.15 -5.54 -2.01
N LYS A 101 23.65 -4.31 -1.82
CA LYS A 101 24.26 -3.52 -2.90
C LYS A 101 25.68 -4.01 -3.20
N VAL A 102 26.07 -3.92 -4.47
CA VAL A 102 27.43 -4.23 -4.92
C VAL A 102 28.39 -3.12 -4.51
N ARG A 103 29.62 -3.48 -4.15
CA ARG A 103 30.69 -2.58 -3.71
C ARG A 103 31.94 -2.75 -4.53
N MET A 104 32.68 -1.66 -4.68
CA MET A 104 34.07 -1.69 -5.12
C MET A 104 34.96 -2.00 -3.92
N ASP A 105 35.59 -3.17 -3.91
CA ASP A 105 36.71 -3.42 -3.00
C ASP A 105 38.02 -2.98 -3.68
N ASP A 106 38.90 -2.37 -2.89
CA ASP A 106 40.23 -1.87 -3.30
C ASP A 106 40.26 -0.94 -4.53
N GLY A 107 39.09 -0.44 -4.96
CA GLY A 107 38.93 0.44 -6.11
C GLY A 107 38.94 -0.27 -7.48
N GLU A 108 39.07 -1.60 -7.51
CA GLU A 108 39.26 -2.35 -8.77
C GLU A 108 38.26 -3.47 -9.01
N THR A 109 37.69 -4.09 -7.97
CA THR A 109 36.82 -5.26 -8.13
C THR A 109 35.45 -5.06 -7.48
N LEU A 110 34.38 -5.35 -8.24
CA LEU A 110 33.02 -5.34 -7.74
C LEU A 110 32.72 -6.65 -6.97
N HIS A 111 32.19 -6.52 -5.75
CA HIS A 111 31.79 -7.63 -4.90
C HIS A 111 30.42 -7.39 -4.24
N ILE A 112 29.70 -8.48 -4.00
CA ILE A 112 28.49 -8.47 -3.19
C ILE A 112 28.91 -8.68 -1.74
N THR A 113 28.80 -7.64 -0.92
CA THR A 113 29.12 -7.72 0.51
C THR A 113 27.85 -7.43 1.30
N ASP A 114 27.20 -8.48 1.81
CA ASP A 114 26.11 -8.34 2.77
C ASP A 114 26.69 -8.12 4.17
N PRO A 115 26.49 -6.96 4.82
CA PRO A 115 27.00 -6.71 6.16
C PRO A 115 26.30 -7.55 7.24
N HIS A 116 25.20 -8.24 6.91
CA HIS A 116 24.45 -9.10 7.82
C HIS A 116 24.27 -10.53 7.27
N PRO A 117 25.37 -11.25 6.99
CA PRO A 117 25.32 -12.54 6.29
C PRO A 117 24.73 -13.68 7.13
N ASN A 118 24.58 -13.47 8.44
CA ASN A 118 24.07 -14.47 9.38
C ASN A 118 22.54 -14.45 9.51
N GLU A 119 21.85 -13.50 8.88
CA GLU A 119 20.38 -13.43 8.88
C GLU A 119 19.84 -14.06 7.60
N LEU A 120 19.41 -15.31 7.64
CA LEU A 120 19.07 -16.04 6.41
C LEU A 120 17.66 -15.73 5.85
N ARG A 121 16.86 -14.90 6.56
CA ARG A 121 15.57 -14.42 6.03
C ARG A 121 15.77 -13.65 4.73
N TYR A 122 14.72 -13.66 3.89
CA TYR A 122 14.77 -13.34 2.46
C TYR A 122 15.75 -12.22 2.10
N THR A 123 16.74 -12.61 1.29
CA THR A 123 17.59 -11.78 0.43
C THR A 123 17.82 -12.54 -0.87
N SER A 124 17.68 -11.86 -2.01
CA SER A 124 17.86 -12.48 -3.31
C SER A 124 19.33 -12.43 -3.74
N SER A 125 20.00 -13.58 -3.67
CA SER A 125 21.37 -13.76 -4.18
C SER A 125 21.43 -13.65 -5.70
N LYS A 126 20.41 -14.13 -6.43
CA LYS A 126 20.30 -13.97 -7.89
C LYS A 126 20.16 -12.49 -8.27
N MET A 127 19.36 -11.70 -7.54
CA MET A 127 19.30 -10.25 -7.78
C MET A 127 20.62 -9.57 -7.44
N ALA A 128 21.30 -9.97 -6.37
CA ALA A 128 22.63 -9.44 -6.04
C ALA A 128 23.66 -9.79 -7.13
N LYS A 129 23.61 -11.02 -7.66
CA LYS A 129 24.45 -11.46 -8.78
C LYS A 129 24.13 -10.72 -10.07
N TRP A 130 22.85 -10.55 -10.37
CA TRP A 130 22.41 -9.76 -11.53
C TRP A 130 22.88 -8.31 -11.41
N GLU A 131 22.77 -7.70 -10.22
CA GLU A 131 23.30 -6.37 -9.95
C GLU A 131 24.81 -6.32 -10.20
N LEU A 132 25.55 -7.35 -9.76
CA LEU A 132 26.99 -7.44 -9.99
C LEU A 132 27.32 -7.52 -11.49
N GLU A 133 26.64 -8.41 -12.21
CA GLU A 133 26.79 -8.56 -13.67
C GLU A 133 26.43 -7.24 -14.38
N HIS A 134 25.35 -6.58 -13.98
CA HIS A 134 24.88 -5.34 -14.59
C HIS A 134 25.79 -4.15 -14.29
N MET A 135 26.29 -4.02 -13.05
CA MET A 135 27.25 -2.98 -12.69
C MET A 135 28.58 -3.16 -13.42
N GLU A 136 28.98 -4.41 -13.69
CA GLU A 136 30.14 -4.73 -14.50
C GLU A 136 29.92 -4.40 -15.99
N GLU A 137 28.73 -4.67 -16.53
CA GLU A 137 28.32 -4.22 -17.87
C GLU A 137 28.36 -2.69 -17.99
N ILE A 138 27.75 -1.97 -17.05
CA ILE A 138 27.78 -0.49 -17.03
C ILE A 138 29.22 0.03 -16.96
N ARG A 139 30.09 -0.62 -16.16
CA ARG A 139 31.50 -0.24 -16.07
C ARG A 139 32.21 -0.42 -17.41
N GLN A 140 31.99 -1.53 -18.09
CA GLN A 140 32.55 -1.80 -19.41
C GLN A 140 32.02 -0.82 -20.46
N ASP A 141 30.72 -0.55 -20.47
CA ASP A 141 30.09 0.42 -21.36
C ASP A 141 30.61 1.84 -21.10
N ALA A 142 30.81 2.23 -19.83
CA ALA A 142 31.38 3.51 -19.47
C ALA A 142 32.84 3.65 -19.94
N GLU A 143 33.65 2.59 -19.82
CA GLU A 143 35.03 2.57 -20.34
C GLU A 143 35.05 2.67 -21.88
N ASP A 144 34.19 1.94 -22.57
CA ASP A 144 34.07 1.98 -24.02
C ASP A 144 33.51 3.31 -24.52
N PHE A 145 32.57 3.91 -23.78
CA PHE A 145 32.04 5.23 -24.05
C PHE A 145 33.09 6.32 -23.80
N GLU A 146 33.89 6.24 -22.73
CA GLU A 146 34.99 7.18 -22.49
C GLU A 146 36.04 7.09 -23.62
N ARG A 147 36.34 5.88 -24.11
CA ARG A 147 37.20 5.68 -25.29
C ARG A 147 36.58 6.29 -26.55
N TYR A 148 35.29 6.08 -26.78
CA TYR A 148 34.56 6.63 -27.93
C TYR A 148 34.49 8.16 -27.88
N HIS A 149 34.20 8.75 -26.71
CA HIS A 149 34.14 10.19 -26.51
C HIS A 149 35.50 10.85 -26.72
N LYS A 150 36.58 10.25 -26.19
CA LYS A 150 37.96 10.66 -26.48
C LYS A 150 38.28 10.61 -27.99
N ALA A 151 37.67 9.70 -28.73
CA ALA A 151 37.88 9.56 -30.17
C ALA A 151 37.01 10.50 -31.03
N ASN A 152 35.78 10.79 -30.61
CA ASN A 152 34.74 11.35 -31.51
C ASN A 152 34.06 12.63 -31.01
N GLY A 153 34.35 13.10 -29.79
CA GLY A 153 34.02 14.46 -29.32
C GLY A 153 32.56 14.90 -29.43
N THR A 154 31.58 14.02 -29.18
CA THR A 154 30.14 14.40 -29.18
C THR A 154 29.24 13.60 -28.21
N TYR A 155 28.40 14.39 -27.51
CA TYR A 155 27.10 14.19 -26.82
C TYR A 155 26.90 13.17 -25.68
N ASP A 156 26.71 13.70 -24.46
CA ASP A 156 26.38 13.02 -23.20
C ASP A 156 24.90 12.55 -23.06
N ASP A 157 23.95 13.17 -23.79
CA ASP A 157 22.50 13.01 -23.48
C ASP A 157 21.94 11.60 -23.77
N LEU A 158 22.44 10.90 -24.81
CA LEU A 158 21.95 9.56 -25.17
C LEU A 158 22.37 8.47 -24.16
N TYR A 159 23.48 8.68 -23.45
CA TYR A 159 23.99 7.75 -22.44
C TYR A 159 23.11 7.76 -21.18
N GLU A 160 22.75 8.95 -20.72
CA GLU A 160 21.89 9.12 -19.54
C GLU A 160 20.47 8.57 -19.77
N ASP A 161 19.91 8.73 -20.97
CA ASP A 161 18.59 8.18 -21.31
C ASP A 161 18.59 6.65 -21.36
N GLY A 162 19.63 6.04 -21.94
CA GLY A 162 19.80 4.58 -21.95
C GLY A 162 19.93 4.00 -20.54
N ARG A 163 20.74 4.64 -19.69
CA ARG A 163 20.92 4.26 -18.28
C ARG A 163 19.62 4.38 -17.49
N ARG A 164 18.85 5.45 -17.68
CA ARG A 164 17.54 5.63 -17.04
C ARG A 164 16.54 4.57 -17.46
N ALA A 165 16.49 4.22 -18.75
CA ALA A 165 15.62 3.18 -19.26
C ALA A 165 15.96 1.80 -18.67
N ALA A 166 17.24 1.45 -18.62
CA ALA A 166 17.70 0.19 -18.02
C ALA A 166 17.37 0.12 -16.52
N PHE A 167 17.60 1.22 -15.79
CA PHE A 167 17.27 1.31 -14.36
C PHE A 167 15.77 1.20 -14.11
N ALA A 168 14.92 1.82 -14.95
CA ALA A 168 13.47 1.70 -14.83
C ALA A 168 12.98 0.25 -15.05
N VAL A 169 13.55 -0.47 -16.01
CA VAL A 169 13.26 -1.91 -16.22
C VAL A 169 13.69 -2.74 -15.02
N PHE A 170 14.85 -2.44 -14.43
CA PHE A 170 15.34 -3.09 -13.22
C PHE A 170 14.38 -2.85 -12.04
N GLU A 171 14.02 -1.59 -11.76
CA GLU A 171 13.06 -1.25 -10.71
C GLU A 171 11.71 -1.96 -10.90
N GLY A 172 11.19 -2.01 -12.13
CA GLY A 172 9.94 -2.70 -12.43
C GLY A 172 9.99 -4.21 -12.09
N LYS A 173 11.09 -4.89 -12.46
CA LYS A 173 11.29 -6.32 -12.15
C LYS A 173 11.42 -6.56 -10.65
N ILE A 174 12.22 -5.74 -9.99
CA ILE A 174 12.41 -5.76 -8.54
C ILE A 174 11.06 -5.67 -7.80
N ARG A 175 10.27 -4.69 -8.19
CA ARG A 175 8.96 -4.37 -7.63
C ARG A 175 7.99 -5.53 -7.79
N TYR A 176 7.92 -6.11 -8.99
CA TYR A 176 7.09 -7.27 -9.29
C TYR A 176 7.47 -8.52 -8.46
N GLN A 177 8.76 -8.77 -8.27
CA GLN A 177 9.23 -9.92 -7.49
C GLN A 177 8.93 -9.76 -6.00
N SER A 178 9.14 -8.56 -5.47
CA SER A 178 8.91 -8.25 -4.06
C SER A 178 7.43 -8.40 -3.69
N THR A 179 6.53 -7.84 -4.51
CA THR A 179 5.07 -7.99 -4.31
C THR A 179 4.62 -9.45 -4.41
N THR A 180 5.17 -10.21 -5.35
CA THR A 180 4.88 -11.65 -5.51
C THR A 180 5.38 -12.46 -4.30
N LYS A 181 6.57 -12.15 -3.78
CA LYS A 181 7.11 -12.78 -2.56
C LYS A 181 6.24 -12.50 -1.35
N LEU A 182 5.89 -11.24 -1.12
CA LEU A 182 5.01 -10.81 -0.02
C LEU A 182 3.65 -11.51 -0.09
N THR A 183 3.04 -11.51 -1.28
CA THR A 183 1.75 -12.19 -1.53
C THR A 183 1.81 -13.65 -1.14
N ARG A 184 2.87 -14.35 -1.55
CA ARG A 184 3.09 -15.75 -1.20
C ARG A 184 3.29 -15.95 0.29
N VAL A 185 4.16 -15.17 0.93
CA VAL A 185 4.44 -15.28 2.38
C VAL A 185 3.15 -15.21 3.19
N LEU A 186 2.24 -14.31 2.83
CA LEU A 186 0.94 -14.17 3.46
C LEU A 186 0.02 -15.37 3.14
N ARG A 187 -0.05 -15.81 1.88
CA ARG A 187 -0.83 -17.00 1.46
C ARG A 187 -0.37 -18.30 2.14
N ASP A 188 0.94 -18.49 2.31
CA ASP A 188 1.54 -19.66 2.96
C ASP A 188 1.16 -19.74 4.45
N ARG A 189 0.75 -18.62 5.04
CA ARG A 189 0.20 -18.55 6.41
C ARG A 189 -1.33 -18.62 6.46
N GLY A 190 -1.97 -18.93 5.34
CA GLY A 190 -3.42 -19.15 5.25
C GLY A 190 -4.25 -17.87 5.08
N LEU A 191 -3.62 -16.74 4.75
CA LEU A 191 -4.36 -15.51 4.45
C LEU A 191 -4.93 -15.56 3.03
N VAL A 192 -6.14 -15.02 2.84
CA VAL A 192 -6.68 -14.77 1.49
C VAL A 192 -6.05 -13.49 0.97
N VAL A 193 -5.16 -13.62 -0.01
CA VAL A 193 -4.39 -12.50 -0.56
C VAL A 193 -4.63 -12.39 -2.05
N ILE A 194 -4.98 -11.21 -2.52
CA ILE A 194 -5.13 -10.89 -3.93
C ILE A 194 -3.90 -10.11 -4.41
N LYS A 195 -3.51 -10.37 -5.65
CA LYS A 195 -2.47 -9.62 -6.35
C LYS A 195 -3.16 -8.54 -7.16
N TRP A 196 -3.24 -7.34 -6.60
CA TRP A 196 -3.93 -6.22 -7.24
C TRP A 196 -3.15 -5.77 -8.49
N PRO A 197 -3.83 -5.55 -9.64
CA PRO A 197 -3.17 -5.05 -10.82
C PRO A 197 -2.75 -3.59 -10.60
N GLU A 198 -1.45 -3.34 -10.52
CA GLU A 198 -0.91 -1.98 -10.48
C GLU A 198 -0.73 -1.47 -11.92
N ALA A 199 -1.55 -0.49 -12.30
CA ALA A 199 -1.49 0.12 -13.64
C ALA A 199 -0.10 0.71 -13.95
N ASP A 200 0.59 1.24 -12.94
CA ASP A 200 1.89 1.90 -13.10
C ASP A 200 3.05 0.92 -13.37
N ILE A 201 2.95 -0.35 -12.94
CA ILE A 201 3.93 -1.39 -13.31
C ILE A 201 3.72 -1.84 -14.76
N ASN A 202 2.50 -1.73 -15.29
CA ASN A 202 2.08 -2.29 -16.56
C ASN A 202 2.11 -1.30 -17.74
N SER A 203 2.69 -0.11 -17.59
CA SER A 203 2.70 0.92 -18.65
C SER A 203 3.39 0.46 -19.95
N ASP A 204 4.22 -0.59 -19.91
CA ASP A 204 4.71 -1.30 -21.10
C ASP A 204 3.90 -2.61 -21.31
N GLU A 205 2.59 -2.47 -21.52
CA GLU A 205 1.60 -3.55 -21.75
C GLU A 205 2.04 -4.57 -22.81
N ARG A 206 2.99 -4.19 -23.68
CA ARG A 206 3.58 -5.05 -24.71
C ARG A 206 4.33 -6.26 -24.17
N TYR A 207 4.75 -6.28 -22.90
CA TYR A 207 5.49 -7.40 -22.32
C TYR A 207 4.73 -8.23 -21.26
N ALA A 208 3.54 -7.80 -20.82
CA ALA A 208 2.91 -8.30 -19.59
C ALA A 208 1.52 -8.94 -19.77
N GLN A 209 1.15 -9.45 -20.95
CA GLN A 209 -0.10 -10.21 -21.10
C GLN A 209 -0.15 -11.50 -20.26
N ASN A 210 0.97 -11.93 -19.67
CA ASN A 210 1.08 -13.14 -18.85
C ASN A 210 1.84 -12.84 -17.55
N VAL A 211 1.43 -13.44 -16.42
CA VAL A 211 2.17 -13.45 -15.14
C VAL A 211 3.65 -13.77 -15.40
N PRO A 212 4.59 -12.82 -15.21
CA PRO A 212 6.01 -13.14 -15.25
C PRO A 212 6.33 -14.23 -14.22
N ILE A 213 6.94 -15.33 -14.68
CA ILE A 213 7.43 -16.38 -13.77
C ILE A 213 8.60 -15.80 -13.00
N ASN A 214 8.56 -15.94 -11.68
CA ASN A 214 9.62 -15.46 -10.81
C ASN A 214 10.85 -16.40 -10.87
N ASP A 215 11.83 -16.09 -11.73
CA ASP A 215 13.07 -16.88 -11.91
C ASP A 215 14.30 -16.32 -11.17
N PHE A 216 14.13 -15.26 -10.36
CA PHE A 216 15.23 -14.39 -9.92
C PHE A 216 15.65 -14.54 -8.44
N SER A 217 15.38 -15.67 -7.78
CA SER A 217 16.03 -16.06 -6.51
C SER A 217 16.72 -17.43 -6.63
N GLU A 218 17.95 -17.60 -6.11
CA GLU A 218 18.66 -18.90 -5.95
C GLU A 218 18.42 -19.50 -4.55
N SER A 219 18.08 -18.65 -3.57
CA SER A 219 17.69 -19.08 -2.22
C SER A 219 16.27 -19.63 -2.17
N GLU A 220 15.52 -19.49 -3.28
CA GLU A 220 14.19 -20.02 -3.41
C GLU A 220 14.00 -20.55 -4.81
N ASP A 221 13.51 -21.79 -4.89
CA ASP A 221 12.92 -22.37 -6.09
C ASP A 221 12.08 -21.32 -6.85
N SER A 222 12.21 -21.20 -8.17
CA SER A 222 11.33 -20.33 -8.97
C SER A 222 9.84 -20.66 -8.75
N ASP A 223 8.92 -19.80 -9.21
CA ASP A 223 7.49 -20.19 -9.22
C ASP A 223 7.21 -21.47 -10.04
N ASP A 224 8.16 -21.92 -10.86
CA ASP A 224 8.15 -23.22 -11.51
C ASP A 224 8.75 -24.31 -10.62
N GLU A 225 9.89 -24.05 -9.99
CA GLU A 225 10.57 -25.04 -9.16
C GLU A 225 9.78 -25.33 -7.89
N ARG A 226 9.07 -24.34 -7.30
CA ARG A 226 8.24 -24.48 -6.08
C ARG A 226 7.01 -25.35 -6.26
N GLU A 227 6.67 -25.67 -7.49
CA GLU A 227 5.66 -26.70 -7.79
C GLU A 227 6.21 -28.12 -7.50
N PHE A 228 7.41 -28.21 -6.87
CA PHE A 228 8.17 -29.39 -6.46
C PHE A 228 7.36 -30.47 -5.76
N ASP A 229 6.35 -30.09 -4.97
CA ASP A 229 5.53 -31.08 -4.26
C ASP A 229 4.64 -31.91 -5.23
N TYR A 230 4.52 -31.52 -6.50
CA TYR A 230 3.70 -32.20 -7.52
C TYR A 230 4.33 -32.15 -8.92
N PRO A 231 5.46 -32.84 -9.17
CA PRO A 231 6.12 -32.78 -10.46
C PRO A 231 5.27 -33.49 -11.53
N ASN A 232 4.68 -32.69 -12.43
CA ASN A 232 3.98 -33.20 -13.61
C ASN A 232 4.90 -34.06 -14.48
N LYS A 233 6.23 -33.87 -14.42
CA LYS A 233 7.24 -34.69 -15.12
C LYS A 233 6.93 -36.19 -15.12
N SER A 234 6.70 -36.76 -13.95
CA SER A 234 6.45 -38.21 -13.82
C SER A 234 5.15 -38.67 -14.51
N ARG A 235 4.18 -37.76 -14.65
CA ARG A 235 2.86 -38.01 -15.25
C ARG A 235 2.84 -37.72 -16.76
N LEU A 236 3.87 -37.03 -17.28
CA LEU A 236 4.04 -36.71 -18.69
C LEU A 236 4.84 -37.76 -19.47
N GLY A 237 5.36 -38.80 -18.81
CA GLY A 237 6.22 -39.82 -19.44
C GLY A 237 5.58 -40.56 -20.62
N ASP A 238 4.27 -40.78 -20.55
CA ASP A 238 3.47 -41.50 -21.55
C ASP A 238 2.77 -40.56 -22.55
N PHE A 239 3.00 -39.25 -22.45
CA PHE A 239 2.47 -38.29 -23.41
C PHE A 239 2.99 -38.59 -24.83
N SER A 240 2.08 -38.59 -25.79
CA SER A 240 2.39 -38.68 -27.21
C SER A 240 1.39 -37.87 -28.03
N SER A 241 1.87 -37.30 -29.12
CA SER A 241 1.05 -36.61 -30.12
C SER A 241 1.29 -37.26 -31.48
N VAL A 242 0.22 -37.43 -32.25
CA VAL A 242 0.29 -38.07 -33.57
C VAL A 242 -0.34 -37.16 -34.62
N TYR A 243 0.49 -36.63 -35.51
CA TYR A 243 0.05 -35.86 -36.66
C TYR A 243 0.28 -36.62 -37.97
N LYS A 244 -0.75 -36.75 -38.81
CA LYS A 244 -0.65 -37.38 -40.12
C LYS A 244 -0.38 -36.33 -41.20
N TRP A 245 0.79 -36.40 -41.82
CA TRP A 245 1.16 -35.53 -42.94
C TRP A 245 0.25 -35.71 -44.15
N VAL A 246 -0.15 -34.59 -44.76
CA VAL A 246 -1.02 -34.56 -45.93
C VAL A 246 -0.17 -34.20 -47.17
N PRO A 247 0.12 -35.14 -48.09
CA PRO A 247 1.12 -34.93 -49.14
C PRO A 247 0.85 -33.76 -50.09
N PHE A 248 -0.41 -33.42 -50.31
CA PHE A 248 -0.85 -32.33 -51.20
C PHE A 248 -0.98 -30.98 -50.48
N VAL A 249 -0.75 -30.94 -49.17
CA VAL A 249 -0.69 -29.70 -48.40
C VAL A 249 0.76 -29.21 -48.37
N GLY A 250 0.99 -27.93 -48.64
CA GLY A 250 2.34 -27.36 -48.61
C GLY A 250 3.00 -27.54 -47.24
N VAL A 251 4.34 -27.66 -47.23
CA VAL A 251 5.16 -27.93 -46.03
C VAL A 251 4.78 -27.02 -44.87
N ASN A 252 4.71 -25.70 -45.10
CA ASN A 252 4.38 -24.73 -44.06
C ASN A 252 3.01 -24.96 -43.42
N ARG A 253 2.00 -25.35 -44.21
CA ARG A 253 0.65 -25.60 -43.71
C ARG A 253 0.58 -26.90 -42.93
N ASN A 254 1.26 -27.95 -43.39
CA ASN A 254 1.39 -29.19 -42.63
C ASN A 254 2.12 -28.96 -41.30
N THR A 255 3.20 -28.16 -41.31
CA THR A 255 3.94 -27.81 -40.09
C THR A 255 3.07 -27.04 -39.10
N ALA A 256 2.32 -26.03 -39.57
CA ALA A 256 1.42 -25.26 -38.71
C ALA A 256 0.32 -26.14 -38.09
N GLN A 257 -0.26 -27.06 -38.87
CA GLN A 257 -1.27 -28.02 -38.40
C GLN A 257 -0.69 -29.01 -37.39
N ALA A 258 0.53 -29.52 -37.62
CA ALA A 258 1.21 -30.41 -36.70
C ALA A 258 1.53 -29.74 -35.35
N LEU A 259 2.04 -28.50 -35.36
CA LEU A 259 2.28 -27.73 -34.14
C LEU A 259 0.98 -27.47 -33.37
N LYS A 260 -0.12 -27.16 -34.08
CA LYS A 260 -1.44 -26.98 -33.47
C LYS A 260 -1.97 -28.27 -32.85
N GLN A 261 -1.90 -29.39 -33.58
CA GLN A 261 -2.32 -30.70 -33.08
C GLN A 261 -1.52 -31.11 -31.84
N TRP A 262 -0.20 -30.89 -31.84
CA TRP A 262 0.64 -31.23 -30.69
C TRP A 262 0.22 -30.44 -29.44
N GLN A 263 -0.02 -29.14 -29.60
CA GLN A 263 -0.54 -28.30 -28.52
C GLN A 263 -1.91 -28.80 -28.03
N GLU A 264 -2.84 -29.09 -28.93
CA GLU A 264 -4.17 -29.60 -28.59
C GLU A 264 -4.09 -30.95 -27.85
N ASP A 265 -3.24 -31.88 -28.32
CA ASP A 265 -3.01 -33.16 -27.68
C ASP A 265 -2.40 -32.99 -26.29
N PHE A 266 -1.48 -32.04 -26.12
CA PHE A 266 -0.85 -31.73 -24.83
C PHE A 266 -1.86 -31.18 -23.81
N GLU A 267 -2.73 -30.26 -24.23
CA GLU A 267 -3.82 -29.74 -23.40
C GLU A 267 -4.86 -30.83 -23.06
N GLN A 268 -5.24 -31.66 -24.04
CA GLN A 268 -6.16 -32.76 -23.84
C GLN A 268 -5.58 -33.80 -22.87
N TYR A 269 -4.29 -34.13 -23.01
CA TYR A 269 -3.61 -35.05 -22.10
C TYR A 269 -3.61 -34.54 -20.66
N HIS A 270 -3.41 -33.23 -20.44
CA HIS A 270 -3.52 -32.65 -19.11
C HIS A 270 -4.92 -32.82 -18.52
N THR A 271 -5.94 -32.57 -19.35
CA THR A 271 -7.34 -32.71 -18.96
C THR A 271 -7.69 -34.17 -18.62
N ASP A 272 -7.38 -35.10 -19.52
CA ASP A 272 -7.71 -36.53 -19.38
C ASP A 272 -7.04 -37.18 -18.18
N ASN A 273 -5.84 -36.72 -17.84
CA ASN A 273 -5.06 -37.27 -16.74
C ASN A 273 -5.20 -36.46 -15.45
N ASN A 274 -6.05 -35.43 -15.38
CA ASN A 274 -6.17 -34.52 -14.23
C ASN A 274 -4.80 -33.95 -13.79
N ILE A 275 -4.03 -33.47 -14.76
CA ILE A 275 -2.74 -32.80 -14.58
C ILE A 275 -3.01 -31.30 -14.70
N GLN A 276 -2.72 -30.55 -13.66
CA GLN A 276 -2.91 -29.11 -13.66
C GLN A 276 -1.84 -28.45 -14.54
N MET A 277 -2.23 -27.86 -15.67
CA MET A 277 -1.32 -27.27 -16.66
C MET A 277 -0.39 -26.22 -16.05
N TYR A 278 -0.92 -25.38 -15.16
CA TYR A 278 -0.13 -24.34 -14.50
C TYR A 278 1.05 -24.92 -13.70
N ARG A 279 0.95 -26.19 -13.25
CA ARG A 279 1.97 -26.93 -12.48
C ARG A 279 3.10 -27.55 -13.31
N THR A 280 3.08 -27.39 -14.64
CA THR A 280 4.11 -27.96 -15.51
C THR A 280 5.27 -26.99 -15.65
N ARG A 281 6.48 -27.41 -15.25
CA ARG A 281 7.68 -26.57 -15.26
C ARG A 281 8.17 -26.32 -16.68
N ASN A 282 8.81 -25.17 -16.90
CA ASN A 282 9.48 -24.87 -18.17
C ASN A 282 10.51 -25.94 -18.56
N SER A 283 11.29 -26.45 -17.60
CA SER A 283 12.26 -27.52 -17.83
C SER A 283 11.60 -28.84 -18.25
N ASP A 284 10.43 -29.17 -17.69
CA ASP A 284 9.68 -30.36 -18.06
C ASP A 284 9.10 -30.22 -19.48
N ILE A 285 8.64 -29.02 -19.86
CA ILE A 285 8.19 -28.70 -21.22
C ILE A 285 9.35 -28.84 -22.21
N GLN A 286 10.51 -28.26 -21.89
CA GLN A 286 11.72 -28.34 -22.71
C GLN A 286 12.17 -29.77 -22.93
N GLU A 287 12.24 -30.58 -21.88
CA GLU A 287 12.59 -31.99 -21.95
C GLU A 287 11.57 -32.77 -22.79
N LEU A 288 10.28 -32.55 -22.55
CA LEU A 288 9.21 -33.22 -23.29
C LEU A 288 9.22 -32.86 -24.77
N VAL A 289 9.38 -31.58 -25.13
CA VAL A 289 9.50 -31.13 -26.52
C VAL A 289 10.77 -31.70 -27.16
N LYS A 290 11.89 -31.72 -26.43
CA LYS A 290 13.16 -32.28 -26.92
C LYS A 290 13.04 -33.77 -27.24
N GLU A 291 12.43 -34.56 -26.35
CA GLU A 291 12.34 -36.02 -26.41
C GLU A 291 11.17 -36.53 -27.27
N LYS A 292 9.99 -35.92 -27.13
CA LYS A 292 8.72 -36.44 -27.66
C LYS A 292 8.19 -35.68 -28.87
N CYS A 293 8.75 -34.51 -29.21
CA CYS A 293 8.48 -33.88 -30.51
C CYS A 293 9.18 -34.66 -31.63
N THR A 294 8.65 -35.85 -31.88
CA THR A 294 9.07 -36.76 -32.94
C THR A 294 7.91 -36.84 -33.91
N VAL A 295 8.02 -36.15 -35.04
CA VAL A 295 6.85 -36.06 -35.90
C VAL A 295 6.80 -37.24 -36.84
N ARG A 296 6.14 -38.28 -36.36
CA ARG A 296 5.85 -39.49 -37.14
C ARG A 296 5.07 -39.07 -38.39
N GLY A 297 5.75 -39.00 -39.53
CA GLY A 297 5.16 -38.61 -40.82
C GLY A 297 5.65 -37.28 -41.41
N TRP A 298 6.53 -36.52 -40.75
CA TRP A 298 7.18 -35.39 -41.43
C TRP A 298 8.15 -35.89 -42.52
N PRO A 299 8.22 -35.23 -43.69
CA PRO A 299 9.28 -35.48 -44.68
C PRO A 299 10.66 -35.18 -44.06
N ASP A 300 11.75 -35.55 -44.74
CA ASP A 300 13.15 -35.30 -44.31
C ASP A 300 13.43 -33.79 -44.13
N LEU A 301 12.99 -33.23 -43.00
CA LEU A 301 13.29 -31.85 -42.61
C LEU A 301 14.75 -31.79 -42.15
N SER A 302 15.42 -30.69 -42.47
CA SER A 302 16.76 -30.45 -41.93
C SER A 302 16.72 -30.32 -40.41
N GLU A 303 17.80 -30.71 -39.75
CA GLU A 303 17.94 -30.59 -38.29
C GLU A 303 17.69 -29.15 -37.81
N ALA A 304 18.21 -28.15 -38.53
CA ALA A 304 17.97 -26.74 -38.23
C ALA A 304 16.47 -26.38 -38.25
N ARG A 305 15.69 -26.94 -39.19
CA ARG A 305 14.25 -26.71 -39.26
C ARG A 305 13.53 -27.41 -38.11
N LEU A 306 13.95 -28.61 -37.72
CA LEU A 306 13.39 -29.32 -36.56
C LEU A 306 13.64 -28.56 -35.25
N GLN A 307 14.85 -28.05 -35.03
CA GLN A 307 15.19 -27.26 -33.84
C GLN A 307 14.37 -25.98 -33.77
N HIS A 308 14.21 -25.26 -34.88
CA HIS A 308 13.34 -24.08 -34.93
C HIS A 308 11.88 -24.41 -34.59
N LEU A 309 11.36 -25.56 -35.05
CA LEU A 309 9.99 -25.98 -34.75
C LEU A 309 9.81 -26.43 -33.30
N LYS A 310 10.83 -27.05 -32.70
CA LYS A 310 10.85 -27.33 -31.26
C LYS A 310 10.80 -26.03 -30.45
N ALA A 311 11.59 -25.02 -30.81
CA ALA A 311 11.56 -23.72 -30.15
C ALA A 311 10.18 -23.03 -30.23
N ILE A 312 9.55 -23.02 -31.43
CA ILE A 312 8.19 -22.48 -31.59
C ILE A 312 7.17 -23.26 -30.75
N LEU A 313 7.29 -24.59 -30.71
CA LEU A 313 6.38 -25.43 -29.93
C LEU A 313 6.55 -25.16 -28.42
N GLU A 314 7.80 -25.14 -27.94
CA GLU A 314 8.13 -24.79 -26.56
C GLU A 314 7.50 -23.46 -26.17
N GLU A 315 7.71 -22.40 -26.97
CA GLU A 315 7.13 -21.08 -26.75
C GLU A 315 5.60 -21.13 -26.66
N ARG A 316 4.92 -21.85 -27.56
CA ARG A 316 3.46 -22.01 -27.54
C ARG A 316 2.97 -22.71 -26.27
N ILE A 317 3.65 -23.76 -25.83
CA ILE A 317 3.28 -24.53 -24.65
C ILE A 317 3.52 -23.72 -23.38
N ILE A 318 4.67 -23.04 -23.27
CA ILE A 318 4.97 -22.11 -22.18
C ILE A 318 3.91 -21.00 -22.15
N SER A 319 3.57 -20.41 -23.30
CA SER A 319 2.54 -19.37 -23.40
C SER A 319 1.19 -19.88 -22.91
N LYS A 320 0.79 -21.09 -23.33
CA LYS A 320 -0.47 -21.70 -22.88
C LYS A 320 -0.45 -21.99 -21.38
N ARG A 321 0.65 -22.52 -20.87
CA ARG A 321 0.84 -22.79 -19.44
C ARG A 321 0.79 -21.50 -18.61
N ASN A 322 1.37 -20.41 -19.10
CA ASN A 322 1.31 -19.10 -18.47
C ASN A 322 -0.11 -18.53 -18.46
N LEU A 323 -0.90 -18.75 -19.52
CA LEU A 323 -2.33 -18.43 -19.51
C LEU A 323 -3.07 -19.17 -18.39
N TYR A 324 -2.79 -20.47 -18.17
CA TYR A 324 -3.37 -21.20 -17.03
C TYR A 324 -2.88 -20.69 -15.67
N LYS A 325 -1.63 -20.22 -15.56
CA LYS A 325 -1.14 -19.53 -14.35
C LYS A 325 -1.90 -18.21 -14.12
N GLN A 326 -2.13 -17.43 -15.17
CA GLN A 326 -2.92 -16.20 -15.11
C GLN A 326 -4.35 -16.50 -14.66
N LEU A 327 -5.04 -17.47 -15.29
CA LEU A 327 -6.39 -17.87 -14.87
C LEU A 327 -6.44 -18.29 -13.38
N ARG A 328 -5.41 -18.98 -12.89
CA ARG A 328 -5.32 -19.34 -11.48
C ARG A 328 -5.17 -18.10 -10.58
N GLU A 329 -4.36 -17.12 -10.98
CA GLU A 329 -4.25 -15.86 -10.25
C GLU A 329 -5.54 -15.04 -10.34
N ASP A 330 -6.23 -15.02 -11.47
CA ASP A 330 -7.54 -14.35 -11.62
C ASP A 330 -8.56 -14.96 -10.65
N LEU A 331 -8.65 -16.30 -10.59
CA LEU A 331 -9.49 -17.01 -9.61
C LEU A 331 -9.10 -16.71 -8.16
N ARG A 332 -7.81 -16.50 -7.86
CA ARG A 332 -7.36 -16.08 -6.53
C ARG A 332 -7.75 -14.64 -6.25
N ASN A 333 -7.64 -13.76 -7.24
CA ASN A 333 -8.03 -12.36 -7.18
C ASN A 333 -9.54 -12.16 -7.03
N GLU A 334 -10.35 -13.15 -7.43
CA GLU A 334 -11.80 -13.17 -7.18
C GLU A 334 -12.16 -13.49 -5.72
N GLN A 335 -11.28 -14.13 -4.95
CA GLN A 335 -11.57 -14.57 -3.59
C GLN A 335 -11.87 -13.40 -2.64
N VAL A 336 -12.73 -13.68 -1.65
CA VAL A 336 -13.09 -12.78 -0.56
C VAL A 336 -12.58 -13.40 0.73
N ASP A 337 -11.91 -12.60 1.54
CA ASP A 337 -11.47 -13.02 2.86
C ASP A 337 -12.70 -13.31 3.74
N PRO A 338 -12.72 -14.43 4.49
CA PRO A 338 -13.90 -14.83 5.27
C PRO A 338 -14.23 -13.87 6.43
N LEU A 339 -13.30 -13.00 6.82
CA LEU A 339 -13.53 -11.94 7.81
C LEU A 339 -13.93 -10.61 7.16
N HIS A 340 -14.02 -10.53 5.83
CA HIS A 340 -14.38 -9.31 5.15
C HIS A 340 -15.82 -8.86 5.50
N VAL A 341 -15.95 -7.61 5.95
CA VAL A 341 -17.24 -6.93 6.08
C VAL A 341 -17.48 -6.06 4.85
N PRO A 342 -18.53 -6.32 4.05
CA PRO A 342 -18.84 -5.48 2.90
C PRO A 342 -19.32 -4.10 3.36
N VAL A 343 -18.61 -3.05 2.96
CA VAL A 343 -19.04 -1.66 3.15
C VAL A 343 -19.32 -1.04 1.77
N PRO A 344 -20.49 -0.40 1.56
CA PRO A 344 -20.83 0.21 0.28
C PRO A 344 -19.79 1.22 -0.20
N GLY A 345 -19.45 1.18 -1.49
CA GLY A 345 -18.50 2.12 -2.10
C GLY A 345 -17.02 1.78 -1.89
N LEU A 346 -16.70 0.65 -1.25
CA LEU A 346 -15.33 0.16 -1.18
C LEU A 346 -14.87 -0.45 -2.49
N LYS A 347 -13.62 -0.14 -2.86
CA LYS A 347 -12.92 -0.82 -3.96
C LYS A 347 -12.79 -2.32 -3.67
N GLN A 348 -12.80 -3.12 -4.72
CA GLN A 348 -12.61 -4.58 -4.62
C GLN A 348 -11.29 -4.97 -3.95
N GLN A 349 -10.28 -4.11 -3.93
CA GLN A 349 -8.99 -4.39 -3.30
C GLN A 349 -9.11 -4.65 -1.79
N TYR A 350 -10.16 -4.14 -1.12
CA TYR A 350 -10.34 -4.29 0.34
C TYR A 350 -11.16 -5.52 0.74
N LYS A 351 -11.47 -6.43 -0.21
CA LYS A 351 -12.16 -7.69 0.07
C LYS A 351 -11.24 -8.80 0.61
N ALA A 352 -9.93 -8.59 0.49
CA ALA A 352 -8.89 -9.54 0.84
C ALA A 352 -7.61 -8.78 1.19
N TRP A 353 -6.60 -9.49 1.72
CA TRP A 353 -5.28 -8.90 1.90
C TRP A 353 -4.70 -8.52 0.55
N THR A 354 -4.12 -7.33 0.45
CA THR A 354 -3.50 -6.85 -0.79
C THR A 354 -2.09 -6.38 -0.48
N VAL A 355 -1.18 -6.64 -1.41
CA VAL A 355 0.18 -6.09 -1.37
C VAL A 355 0.30 -5.04 -2.45
N THR A 356 0.69 -3.84 -2.07
CA THR A 356 0.93 -2.70 -2.96
C THR A 356 2.34 -2.18 -2.81
N ILE A 357 2.80 -1.47 -3.83
CA ILE A 357 4.03 -0.69 -3.79
C ILE A 357 3.69 0.70 -3.31
N ASP A 358 4.33 1.13 -2.22
CA ASP A 358 4.30 2.53 -1.83
C ASP A 358 5.67 3.17 -2.01
N LEU A 359 5.80 3.94 -3.09
CA LEU A 359 6.99 4.74 -3.39
C LEU A 359 7.21 5.87 -2.37
N SER A 360 6.20 6.19 -1.55
CA SER A 360 6.33 7.13 -0.45
C SER A 360 7.10 6.55 0.74
N VAL A 361 7.17 5.23 0.84
CA VAL A 361 8.01 4.49 1.79
C VAL A 361 9.43 4.40 1.24
N ASP A 362 10.26 5.36 1.63
CA ASP A 362 11.70 5.39 1.32
C ASP A 362 12.50 5.11 2.61
N GLY A 363 13.82 5.27 2.64
CA GLY A 363 14.59 5.29 3.89
C GLY A 363 15.26 6.63 4.12
N ASN A 364 14.68 7.71 3.59
CA ASN A 364 15.16 9.08 3.82
C ASN A 364 15.06 9.38 5.31
N GLY A 365 16.20 9.29 5.98
CA GLY A 365 16.36 9.44 7.43
C GLY A 365 16.95 8.22 8.13
N MET A 366 17.36 7.18 7.40
CA MET A 366 18.31 6.17 7.89
C MET A 366 19.73 6.76 7.97
N THR A 367 19.93 7.73 8.87
CA THR A 367 21.24 8.37 9.07
C THR A 367 22.07 7.63 10.13
N LYS A 368 23.40 7.77 10.06
CA LYS A 368 24.33 7.12 11.00
C LYS A 368 24.00 7.36 12.47
N GLU A 369 23.53 8.55 12.82
CA GLU A 369 23.23 8.95 14.21
C GLU A 369 22.06 8.20 14.82
N ARG A 370 21.24 7.55 13.99
CA ARG A 370 20.07 6.75 14.40
C ARG A 370 20.39 5.28 14.60
N TYR A 371 21.63 4.90 14.33
CA TYR A 371 22.11 3.54 14.52
C TYR A 371 23.19 3.51 15.58
N ALA A 372 23.00 2.65 16.59
CA ALA A 372 24.08 2.27 17.47
C ALA A 372 25.07 1.39 16.69
N ASN A 373 26.37 1.61 16.89
CA ASN A 373 27.44 0.77 16.30
C ASN A 373 27.47 0.74 14.75
N ALA A 374 26.91 1.74 14.07
CA ALA A 374 26.98 1.81 12.61
C ALA A 374 28.43 1.81 12.10
N THR A 375 28.76 0.79 11.31
CA THR A 375 30.07 0.64 10.66
C THR A 375 30.14 1.40 9.34
N THR A 376 28.99 1.75 8.77
CA THR A 376 28.86 2.53 7.54
C THR A 376 28.56 4.00 7.82
N ALA A 377 28.95 4.86 6.88
CA ALA A 377 28.56 6.26 6.89
C ALA A 377 27.10 6.45 6.45
N ASP A 378 26.56 5.52 5.66
CA ASP A 378 25.22 5.62 5.08
C ASP A 378 24.51 4.25 5.09
N PRO A 379 23.79 3.92 6.18
CA PRO A 379 22.98 2.70 6.32
C PRO A 379 22.00 2.44 5.17
N TRP A 380 21.48 3.48 4.53
CA TRP A 380 20.56 3.33 3.40
C TRP A 380 21.26 2.74 2.17
N ASN A 381 22.54 3.05 1.96
CA ASN A 381 23.33 2.60 0.82
C ASN A 381 23.87 1.17 0.94
N GLU A 382 23.52 0.46 2.01
CA GLU A 382 23.95 -0.92 2.23
C GLU A 382 23.07 -1.91 1.44
N TYR A 383 21.84 -1.54 1.15
CA TYR A 383 20.82 -2.43 0.57
C TYR A 383 20.04 -1.79 -0.56
N PHE A 384 19.47 -2.64 -1.41
CA PHE A 384 18.29 -2.31 -2.20
C PHE A 384 17.06 -2.55 -1.34
N TRP A 385 16.38 -1.44 -1.02
CA TRP A 385 15.19 -1.43 -0.18
C TRP A 385 13.93 -1.41 -1.02
N PHE A 386 12.93 -2.14 -0.54
CA PHE A 386 11.57 -2.09 -1.05
C PHE A 386 10.67 -1.38 -0.04
N GLY A 387 10.01 -0.32 -0.48
CA GLY A 387 8.84 0.24 0.22
C GLY A 387 7.63 -0.65 -0.03
N ALA A 388 7.27 -1.46 0.96
CA ALA A 388 6.11 -2.35 0.89
C ALA A 388 4.92 -1.71 1.62
N GLU A 389 3.74 -1.86 1.02
CA GLU A 389 2.47 -1.63 1.70
C GLU A 389 1.65 -2.93 1.67
N VAL A 390 1.14 -3.34 2.84
CA VAL A 390 0.23 -4.48 2.96
C VAL A 390 -1.07 -4.01 3.57
N VAL A 391 -2.17 -4.15 2.83
CA VAL A 391 -3.49 -3.67 3.21
C VAL A 391 -4.36 -4.85 3.62
N SER A 392 -4.99 -4.78 4.78
CA SER A 392 -5.95 -5.78 5.24
C SER A 392 -7.28 -5.69 4.47
N PRO A 393 -8.10 -6.76 4.46
CA PRO A 393 -9.50 -6.60 4.15
C PRO A 393 -10.18 -5.67 5.17
N VAL A 394 -11.41 -5.25 4.90
CA VAL A 394 -12.23 -4.60 5.92
C VAL A 394 -12.69 -5.62 6.94
N LEU A 395 -12.19 -5.50 8.16
CA LEU A 395 -12.38 -6.41 9.27
C LEU A 395 -13.42 -5.88 10.26
N PRO A 396 -14.20 -6.75 10.92
CA PRO A 396 -15.10 -6.34 12.00
C PRO A 396 -14.28 -5.96 13.24
N MET A 397 -14.64 -4.84 13.87
CA MET A 397 -14.16 -4.50 15.22
C MET A 397 -14.75 -5.46 16.26
N ARG A 398 -14.11 -5.61 17.42
CA ARG A 398 -14.49 -6.54 18.51
C ARG A 398 -14.47 -8.03 18.15
N ASP A 399 -13.86 -8.41 17.04
CA ASP A 399 -13.69 -9.79 16.64
C ASP A 399 -12.23 -10.21 16.82
N GLU A 400 -11.98 -11.15 17.73
CA GLU A 400 -10.63 -11.67 17.99
C GLU A 400 -9.99 -12.29 16.74
N ARG A 401 -10.80 -12.79 15.80
CA ARG A 401 -10.30 -13.33 14.53
C ARG A 401 -9.66 -12.23 13.68
N SER A 402 -10.19 -11.01 13.72
CA SER A 402 -9.60 -9.86 13.03
C SER A 402 -8.22 -9.53 13.60
N TYR A 403 -8.09 -9.51 14.92
CA TYR A 403 -6.81 -9.26 15.60
C TYR A 403 -5.80 -10.36 15.32
N GLU A 404 -6.24 -11.62 15.31
CA GLU A 404 -5.39 -12.76 14.96
C GLU A 404 -4.94 -12.72 13.51
N ALA A 405 -5.80 -12.31 12.57
CA ALA A 405 -5.41 -12.14 11.17
C ALA A 405 -4.27 -11.10 11.02
N VAL A 406 -4.31 -10.00 11.79
CA VAL A 406 -3.20 -9.02 11.87
C VAL A 406 -1.93 -9.66 12.45
N ARG A 407 -2.03 -10.45 13.53
CA ARG A 407 -0.88 -11.18 14.10
C ARG A 407 -0.27 -12.15 13.09
N VAL A 408 -1.09 -12.90 12.37
CA VAL A 408 -0.66 -13.83 11.33
C VAL A 408 0.05 -13.08 10.20
N ALA A 409 -0.50 -11.96 9.72
CA ALA A 409 0.10 -11.15 8.66
C ALA A 409 1.47 -10.58 9.09
N CYS A 410 1.53 -9.87 10.21
CA CYS A 410 2.79 -9.30 10.71
C CYS A 410 3.84 -10.38 11.00
N GLY A 411 3.43 -11.49 11.62
CA GLY A 411 4.29 -12.64 11.88
C GLY A 411 4.81 -13.29 10.61
N ALA A 412 3.97 -13.48 9.60
CA ALA A 412 4.37 -14.03 8.30
C ALA A 412 5.49 -13.19 7.67
N LEU A 413 5.27 -11.88 7.61
CA LEU A 413 6.21 -10.93 7.02
C LEU A 413 7.56 -10.96 7.75
N ARG A 414 7.55 -10.88 9.08
CA ARG A 414 8.77 -10.88 9.89
C ARG A 414 9.49 -12.22 9.92
N ASP A 415 8.77 -13.33 9.88
CA ASP A 415 9.37 -14.66 9.85
C ASP A 415 10.08 -14.93 8.53
N ALA A 416 9.57 -14.40 7.42
CA ALA A 416 10.09 -14.68 6.10
C ALA A 416 11.08 -13.62 5.57
N LEU A 417 10.98 -12.37 6.03
CA LEU A 417 11.65 -11.23 5.41
C LEU A 417 12.57 -10.47 6.37
N ARG A 418 13.61 -9.84 5.82
CA ARG A 418 14.41 -8.84 6.52
C ARG A 418 13.70 -7.48 6.51
N CYS A 419 12.65 -7.36 7.32
CA CYS A 419 11.96 -6.09 7.55
C CYS A 419 12.83 -5.20 8.44
N HIS A 420 13.04 -3.95 8.03
CA HIS A 420 13.79 -2.98 8.82
C HIS A 420 13.02 -2.58 10.10
N LYS A 421 13.72 -2.32 11.21
CA LYS A 421 13.09 -1.88 12.46
C LYS A 421 12.42 -0.50 12.32
N PRO A 422 11.28 -0.25 12.97
CA PRO A 422 10.59 1.03 12.87
C PRO A 422 11.52 2.21 13.23
N MET A 423 11.64 3.18 12.34
CA MET A 423 12.40 4.40 12.58
C MET A 423 11.51 5.64 12.54
N GLU A 424 12.00 6.75 13.10
CA GLU A 424 11.32 8.05 13.04
C GLU A 424 11.30 8.67 11.62
N VAL A 425 11.45 7.87 10.56
CA VAL A 425 11.25 8.28 9.18
C VAL A 425 10.60 7.17 8.36
N SER A 426 9.84 7.62 7.36
CA SER A 426 9.45 6.93 6.14
C SER A 426 8.46 5.76 6.16
N THR A 427 8.11 5.20 7.31
CA THR A 427 7.07 4.16 7.41
C THR A 427 5.87 4.64 8.22
N GLY A 428 4.66 4.37 7.75
CA GLY A 428 3.39 4.67 8.41
C GLY A 428 2.61 3.43 8.82
N LEU A 429 1.67 3.63 9.74
CA LEU A 429 0.58 2.70 9.95
C LEU A 429 -0.72 3.49 9.79
N HIS A 430 -1.57 3.05 8.88
CA HIS A 430 -2.89 3.65 8.71
C HIS A 430 -3.97 2.69 9.21
N ILE A 431 -4.89 3.21 10.02
CA ILE A 431 -6.08 2.48 10.43
C ILE A 431 -7.31 3.20 9.89
N HIS A 432 -8.05 2.51 9.04
CA HIS A 432 -9.28 2.98 8.44
C HIS A 432 -10.44 2.60 9.35
N LEU A 433 -11.23 3.58 9.77
CA LEU A 433 -12.39 3.41 10.65
C LEU A 433 -13.66 3.57 9.82
N GLY A 434 -14.46 2.50 9.78
CA GLY A 434 -15.69 2.43 9.01
C GLY A 434 -16.86 1.92 9.83
N HIS A 435 -18.01 1.86 9.17
CA HIS A 435 -19.24 1.30 9.72
C HIS A 435 -20.13 0.84 8.56
N THR A 436 -20.86 -0.26 8.70
CA THR A 436 -21.74 -0.77 7.62
C THR A 436 -22.84 0.21 7.22
N HIS A 437 -23.27 1.08 8.15
CA HIS A 437 -24.21 2.19 7.89
C HIS A 437 -23.53 3.53 7.59
N GLY A 438 -22.20 3.57 7.43
CA GLY A 438 -21.44 4.78 7.23
C GLY A 438 -21.46 5.75 8.41
N TRP A 439 -21.10 7.01 8.13
CA TRP A 439 -21.02 8.11 9.07
C TRP A 439 -22.11 9.14 8.81
N THR A 440 -22.79 9.61 9.84
CA THR A 440 -23.64 10.80 9.74
C THR A 440 -22.81 12.07 9.91
N LEU A 441 -23.31 13.21 9.40
CA LEU A 441 -22.68 14.51 9.61
C LEU A 441 -22.51 14.83 11.09
N PHE A 442 -23.49 14.47 11.92
CA PHE A 442 -23.45 14.67 13.35
C PHE A 442 -22.31 13.87 14.02
N GLN A 443 -22.19 12.58 13.69
CA GLN A 443 -21.11 11.73 14.17
C GLN A 443 -19.74 12.24 13.71
N ALA A 444 -19.63 12.66 12.45
CA ALA A 444 -18.39 13.24 11.91
C ALA A 444 -18.00 14.55 12.63
N LYS A 445 -18.96 15.41 12.96
CA LYS A 445 -18.72 16.61 13.78
C LYS A 445 -18.20 16.24 15.16
N ARG A 446 -18.89 15.32 15.87
CA ARG A 446 -18.43 14.83 17.18
C ARG A 446 -17.04 14.23 17.14
N PHE A 447 -16.74 13.38 16.16
CA PHE A 447 -15.39 12.85 15.93
C PHE A 447 -14.38 13.99 15.78
N GLY A 448 -14.71 14.98 14.94
CA GLY A 448 -13.89 16.16 14.70
C GLY A 448 -13.58 16.96 15.97
N ALA A 449 -14.57 17.26 16.83
CA ALA A 449 -14.26 17.92 18.11
C ALA A 449 -13.42 17.05 19.03
N PHE A 450 -13.84 15.81 19.23
CA PHE A 450 -13.17 14.95 20.19
C PHE A 450 -11.70 14.76 19.79
N TRP A 451 -11.47 14.41 18.52
CA TRP A 451 -10.12 14.27 17.99
C TRP A 451 -9.33 15.55 18.17
N LEU A 452 -9.84 16.70 17.72
CA LEU A 452 -9.18 18.00 17.86
C LEU A 452 -8.79 18.33 19.31
N LEU A 453 -9.68 18.04 20.27
CA LEU A 453 -9.46 18.33 21.69
C LEU A 453 -8.50 17.33 22.36
N ALA A 454 -8.50 16.08 21.89
CA ALA A 454 -7.70 14.99 22.44
C ALA A 454 -6.37 14.76 21.70
N GLU A 455 -6.17 15.37 20.51
CA GLU A 455 -5.10 15.08 19.56
C GLU A 455 -3.71 15.08 20.21
N THR A 456 -3.39 16.10 21.00
CA THR A 456 -2.10 16.18 21.71
C THR A 456 -1.89 15.05 22.72
N ILE A 457 -2.95 14.53 23.33
CA ILE A 457 -2.87 13.39 24.26
C ILE A 457 -2.86 12.06 23.51
N ILE A 458 -3.59 11.97 22.41
CA ILE A 458 -3.56 10.80 21.53
C ILE A 458 -2.16 10.61 20.94
N LEU A 459 -1.50 11.68 20.47
CA LEU A 459 -0.14 11.61 19.95
C LEU A 459 0.89 11.13 20.98
N ARG A 460 0.64 11.35 22.27
CA ARG A 460 1.46 10.82 23.38
C ARG A 460 1.33 9.30 23.59
N LEU A 461 0.36 8.66 22.94
CA LEU A 461 0.25 7.19 22.86
C LEU A 461 1.19 6.60 21.81
N HIS A 462 1.83 7.44 21.00
CA HIS A 462 2.76 7.05 19.94
C HIS A 462 4.12 7.70 20.16
N ARG A 463 5.03 7.40 19.24
CA ARG A 463 6.40 7.93 19.24
C ARG A 463 6.42 9.44 19.07
N ARG A 464 7.45 10.05 19.64
CA ARG A 464 7.62 11.51 19.70
C ARG A 464 7.69 12.16 18.32
N ASP A 465 8.27 11.48 17.34
CA ASP A 465 8.40 11.96 15.96
C ASP A 465 7.05 12.25 15.31
N ARG A 466 5.98 11.56 15.74
CA ARG A 466 4.60 11.81 15.28
C ARG A 466 4.03 13.11 15.78
N ASP A 467 4.58 13.67 16.86
CA ASP A 467 4.19 14.97 17.41
C ASP A 467 5.08 16.13 16.94
N MET A 468 6.15 15.84 16.18
CA MET A 468 7.08 16.86 15.68
C MET A 468 6.52 17.60 14.46
N ASP A 469 5.52 18.44 14.70
CA ASP A 469 5.07 19.45 13.74
C ASP A 469 6.26 20.36 13.37
N ALA A 470 6.76 20.24 12.13
CA ALA A 470 7.48 21.30 11.40
C ALA A 470 8.88 21.77 11.89
N LYS A 471 9.51 21.25 12.94
CA LYS A 471 10.87 21.74 13.34
C LYS A 471 12.02 21.29 12.42
N VAL A 472 11.77 20.41 11.46
CA VAL A 472 12.84 19.84 10.62
C VAL A 472 13.11 20.66 9.33
N SER A 473 12.41 21.78 9.11
CA SER A 473 12.66 22.62 7.93
C SER A 473 14.06 23.26 7.93
N GLU A 474 14.69 23.45 9.09
CA GLU A 474 16.05 24.00 9.17
C GLU A 474 17.16 22.93 9.04
N SER A 475 16.94 21.67 9.45
CA SER A 475 17.97 20.63 9.40
C SER A 475 17.94 19.76 8.13
N ILE A 476 16.80 19.62 7.45
CA ILE A 476 16.74 18.88 6.17
C ILE A 476 17.47 19.60 5.03
N LEU A 477 17.63 20.93 5.15
CA LEU A 477 18.44 21.71 4.21
C LEU A 477 19.89 21.20 4.12
N SER A 478 20.47 20.64 5.20
CA SER A 478 21.83 20.09 5.14
C SER A 478 21.92 18.71 4.47
N CYS A 479 20.86 17.90 4.55
CA CYS A 479 20.85 16.52 4.03
C CYS A 479 20.62 16.44 2.52
N ASN A 480 19.82 17.34 1.93
CA ASN A 480 19.63 17.41 0.48
C ASN A 480 20.85 17.96 -0.26
N PHE A 481 21.67 18.78 0.39
CA PHE A 481 22.93 19.25 -0.17
C PHE A 481 23.90 18.09 -0.45
N SER A 482 23.90 17.04 0.39
CA SER A 482 24.68 15.81 0.19
C SER A 482 24.19 14.95 -0.97
N GLN A 483 22.87 14.81 -1.19
CA GLN A 483 22.33 14.05 -2.33
C GLN A 483 22.56 14.75 -3.66
N ALA A 484 22.38 16.08 -3.73
CA ALA A 484 22.72 16.85 -4.93
C ALA A 484 24.23 16.74 -5.27
N ARG A 485 25.10 16.63 -4.25
CA ARG A 485 26.54 16.42 -4.44
C ARG A 485 26.88 15.03 -5.02
N TYR A 486 26.01 14.04 -4.81
CA TYR A 486 26.22 12.66 -5.26
C TYR A 486 25.70 12.41 -6.69
N LEU A 487 24.63 13.09 -7.09
CA LEU A 487 24.11 13.04 -8.46
C LEU A 487 24.95 13.86 -9.46
N PHE A 488 25.76 14.80 -8.96
CA PHE A 488 26.48 15.78 -9.77
C PHE A 488 27.95 15.99 -9.34
N PRO A 489 28.77 14.92 -9.16
CA PRO A 489 30.11 15.05 -8.59
C PRO A 489 31.08 15.84 -9.50
N ASN A 490 30.95 15.70 -10.83
CA ASN A 490 31.88 16.30 -11.80
C ASN A 490 31.50 17.73 -12.25
N THR A 491 30.25 18.16 -12.06
CA THR A 491 29.86 19.55 -12.37
C THR A 491 30.26 20.52 -11.27
N TYR A 492 30.38 20.07 -10.02
CA TYR A 492 30.62 20.97 -8.89
C TYR A 492 32.04 21.59 -8.89
N GLU A 493 33.07 20.86 -9.32
CA GLU A 493 34.43 21.41 -9.46
C GLU A 493 34.57 22.38 -10.64
N MET A 494 33.71 22.26 -11.67
CA MET A 494 33.65 23.20 -12.78
C MET A 494 32.92 24.52 -12.40
N TRP A 495 32.00 24.45 -11.42
CA TRP A 495 31.11 25.56 -11.00
C TRP A 495 31.78 26.63 -10.13
N GLU A 496 32.85 26.32 -9.39
CA GLU A 496 33.56 27.34 -8.58
C GLU A 496 34.39 28.32 -9.42
N SER A 497 34.61 28.05 -10.71
CA SER A 497 35.62 28.78 -11.49
C SER A 497 35.09 29.84 -12.47
N ASN A 498 33.81 29.90 -12.86
CA ASN A 498 33.37 30.83 -13.91
C ASN A 498 31.88 31.25 -13.93
N TYR A 499 31.66 32.58 -13.83
CA TYR A 499 30.53 33.43 -14.28
C TYR A 499 29.18 33.56 -13.53
N SER A 500 28.87 34.83 -13.19
CA SER A 500 27.61 35.60 -13.32
C SER A 500 26.28 35.03 -12.81
N CYS A 501 25.81 35.63 -11.72
CA CYS A 501 24.86 35.14 -10.72
C CYS A 501 23.44 35.74 -10.82
N SER A 502 22.61 35.38 -11.82
CA SER A 502 21.18 35.81 -11.81
C SER A 502 20.19 34.72 -12.22
N VAL A 503 20.44 33.99 -13.31
CA VAL A 503 19.56 32.90 -13.77
C VAL A 503 19.72 31.66 -12.89
N THR A 504 20.94 31.35 -12.46
CA THR A 504 21.26 30.21 -11.58
C THR A 504 20.68 30.37 -10.17
N CYS A 505 20.68 31.59 -9.62
CA CYS A 505 20.00 31.89 -8.36
C CYS A 505 18.48 31.76 -8.48
N PHE A 506 17.90 32.04 -9.65
CA PHE A 506 16.47 31.88 -9.89
C PHE A 506 16.07 30.39 -10.02
N VAL A 507 16.87 29.58 -10.73
CA VAL A 507 16.65 28.13 -10.84
C VAL A 507 16.89 27.44 -9.50
N LEU A 508 17.94 27.81 -8.77
CA LEU A 508 18.17 27.33 -7.41
C LEU A 508 17.05 27.79 -6.48
N SER A 509 16.62 29.05 -6.52
CA SER A 509 15.48 29.53 -5.71
C SER A 509 14.19 28.78 -6.06
N MET A 510 13.91 28.51 -7.33
CA MET A 510 12.77 27.70 -7.76
C MET A 510 12.90 26.24 -7.29
N MET A 511 14.07 25.60 -7.44
CA MET A 511 14.33 24.26 -6.92
C MET A 511 14.28 24.21 -5.39
N PHE A 512 14.78 25.23 -4.70
CA PHE A 512 14.71 25.36 -3.25
C PHE A 512 13.27 25.57 -2.80
N THR A 513 12.47 26.36 -3.50
CA THR A 513 11.03 26.55 -3.21
C THR A 513 10.27 25.26 -3.50
N TRP A 514 10.61 24.54 -4.56
CA TRP A 514 9.99 23.26 -4.93
C TRP A 514 10.40 22.10 -3.98
N LEU A 515 11.64 22.10 -3.50
CA LEU A 515 12.14 21.16 -2.49
C LEU A 515 11.58 21.50 -1.11
N THR A 516 11.60 22.77 -0.67
CA THR A 516 11.14 23.18 0.67
C THR A 516 9.65 22.97 0.90
N VAL A 517 8.83 23.03 -0.16
CA VAL A 517 7.37 22.81 -0.08
C VAL A 517 7.00 21.33 0.19
N LYS A 518 7.94 20.37 0.16
CA LYS A 518 7.66 18.95 0.44
C LYS A 518 7.87 18.46 1.90
N TYR A 519 8.21 19.31 2.87
CA TYR A 519 8.75 18.84 4.16
C TYR A 519 7.79 18.81 5.37
N CYS A 520 6.67 18.14 5.21
CA CYS A 520 6.16 17.30 6.31
C CYS A 520 5.85 15.93 5.72
N LYS A 521 6.83 15.03 5.79
CA LYS A 521 6.61 13.62 5.44
C LYS A 521 5.54 13.01 6.36
N TRP A 522 5.41 13.55 7.57
CA TRP A 522 4.46 13.12 8.57
C TRP A 522 3.13 13.85 8.51
N CYS A 523 2.10 13.10 8.88
CA CYS A 523 0.76 13.60 9.03
C CYS A 523 0.70 14.49 10.28
N ALA A 524 0.57 15.79 10.08
CA ALA A 524 0.55 16.78 11.15
C ALA A 524 -0.81 16.83 11.85
N LYS A 525 -0.84 17.47 13.02
CA LYS A 525 -2.07 17.73 13.76
C LYS A 525 -3.14 18.40 12.90
N ILE A 526 -4.43 18.04 13.05
CA ILE A 526 -5.56 18.79 12.48
C ILE A 526 -5.38 20.28 12.78
N ARG A 527 -4.92 20.56 14.01
CA ARG A 527 -4.38 21.86 14.38
C ARG A 527 -3.07 22.14 13.62
N GLY A 528 -3.14 23.07 12.67
CA GLY A 528 -1.97 23.52 11.90
C GLY A 528 -1.96 23.01 10.47
N SER A 529 -2.59 21.87 10.18
CA SER A 529 -2.57 21.27 8.84
C SER A 529 -3.90 21.29 8.09
N SER A 530 -5.04 21.24 8.81
CA SER A 530 -6.36 21.27 8.16
C SER A 530 -6.62 22.59 7.44
N ARG A 531 -7.37 22.54 6.34
CA ARG A 531 -7.72 23.74 5.56
C ARG A 531 -8.49 24.76 6.40
N LEU A 532 -9.44 24.30 7.22
CA LEU A 532 -10.18 25.17 8.12
C LEU A 532 -9.26 25.86 9.14
N TRP A 533 -8.27 25.14 9.69
CA TRP A 533 -7.33 25.74 10.63
C TRP A 533 -6.50 26.82 9.95
N ARG A 534 -5.96 26.52 8.76
CA ARG A 534 -5.15 27.47 8.00
C ARG A 534 -5.96 28.70 7.61
N ALA A 535 -7.20 28.51 7.15
CA ALA A 535 -8.10 29.62 6.81
C ALA A 535 -8.36 30.56 8.00
N LEU A 536 -8.53 30.01 9.20
CA LEU A 536 -8.88 30.79 10.40
C LEU A 536 -7.68 31.39 11.14
N PHE A 537 -6.53 30.70 11.11
CA PHE A 537 -5.43 30.93 12.07
C PHE A 537 -4.02 30.83 11.50
N SER A 538 -3.80 30.49 10.22
CA SER A 538 -2.43 30.54 9.67
C SER A 538 -1.90 31.96 9.82
N SER A 539 -0.62 32.11 10.13
CA SER A 539 0.06 33.41 10.12
C SER A 539 0.38 33.89 8.70
N ASP A 540 0.47 32.96 7.74
CA ASP A 540 0.71 33.24 6.32
C ASP A 540 -0.61 33.63 5.62
N GLU A 541 -0.63 34.82 5.01
CA GLU A 541 -1.80 35.32 4.28
C GLU A 541 -2.10 34.49 3.03
N GLN A 542 -1.08 33.97 2.32
CA GLN A 542 -1.29 33.14 1.13
C GLN A 542 -1.98 31.84 1.51
N GLU A 543 -1.55 31.20 2.59
CA GLU A 543 -2.20 29.98 3.09
C GLU A 543 -3.64 30.24 3.55
N ARG A 544 -3.88 31.38 4.23
CA ARG A 544 -5.24 31.81 4.63
C ARG A 544 -6.13 31.97 3.41
N GLN A 545 -5.68 32.70 2.39
CA GLN A 545 -6.43 32.94 1.16
C GLN A 545 -6.69 31.66 0.38
N ALA A 546 -5.68 30.79 0.23
CA ALA A 546 -5.81 29.50 -0.45
C ALA A 546 -6.83 28.57 0.25
N CYS A 547 -7.04 28.74 1.55
CA CYS A 547 -7.98 27.94 2.33
C CYS A 547 -9.29 28.68 2.67
N ALA A 548 -9.44 29.95 2.33
CA ALA A 548 -10.56 30.79 2.78
C ALA A 548 -11.93 30.22 2.36
N SER A 549 -12.00 29.58 1.20
CA SER A 549 -13.21 28.92 0.67
C SER A 549 -13.69 27.73 1.51
N THR A 550 -12.88 27.24 2.46
CA THR A 550 -13.28 26.17 3.37
C THR A 550 -13.99 26.66 4.62
N ILE A 551 -13.96 27.97 4.90
CA ILE A 551 -14.78 28.54 5.98
C ILE A 551 -16.24 28.36 5.58
N PRO A 552 -17.09 27.72 6.42
CA PRO A 552 -18.49 27.54 6.12
C PRO A 552 -19.11 28.87 5.71
N ALA A 553 -19.85 28.88 4.59
CA ALA A 553 -20.60 30.05 4.17
C ALA A 553 -21.52 30.52 5.29
N ASN A 554 -21.94 31.79 5.25
CA ASN A 554 -22.89 32.32 6.22
C ASN A 554 -24.21 31.55 6.11
N ASN A 555 -24.34 30.47 6.90
CA ASN A 555 -25.59 29.75 7.07
C ASN A 555 -26.69 30.77 7.42
N PRO A 556 -27.92 30.55 6.94
CA PRO A 556 -29.07 31.33 7.38
C PRO A 556 -29.08 31.45 8.91
N PRO A 557 -29.42 32.63 9.48
CA PRO A 557 -29.33 32.87 10.92
C PRO A 557 -29.96 31.77 11.78
N LEU A 558 -31.09 31.20 11.33
CA LEU A 558 -31.77 30.10 12.01
C LEU A 558 -30.94 28.80 12.02
N GLN A 559 -30.34 28.42 10.89
CA GLN A 559 -29.47 27.25 10.81
C GLN A 559 -28.22 27.44 11.67
N ARG A 560 -27.62 28.64 11.65
CA ARG A 560 -26.49 28.98 12.51
C ARG A 560 -26.83 28.81 14.00
N MET A 561 -27.98 29.33 14.42
CA MET A 561 -28.48 29.18 15.80
C MET A 561 -28.72 27.71 16.18
N ASN A 562 -29.17 26.87 15.23
CA ASN A 562 -29.36 25.45 15.47
C ASN A 562 -28.02 24.72 15.63
N CYS A 563 -27.06 24.97 14.74
CA CYS A 563 -25.70 24.42 14.85
C CYS A 563 -25.01 24.86 16.15
N ASP A 564 -25.15 26.12 16.56
CA ASP A 564 -24.58 26.63 17.82
C ASP A 564 -25.23 25.98 19.04
N ARG A 565 -26.55 25.72 18.99
CA ARG A 565 -27.26 25.02 20.06
C ARG A 565 -26.80 23.57 20.18
N GLU A 566 -26.63 22.90 19.04
CA GLU A 566 -26.12 21.52 18.98
C GLU A 566 -24.68 21.44 19.51
N LEU A 567 -23.81 22.39 19.13
CA LEU A 567 -22.45 22.51 19.65
C LEU A 567 -22.45 22.69 21.18
N ILE A 568 -23.26 23.59 21.72
CA ILE A 568 -23.33 23.84 23.18
C ILE A 568 -23.86 22.63 23.94
N ARG A 569 -24.77 21.85 23.34
CA ARG A 569 -25.29 20.61 23.92
C ARG A 569 -24.24 19.51 24.00
N ASN A 570 -23.33 19.46 23.02
CA ASN A 570 -22.34 18.38 22.90
C ASN A 570 -20.96 18.73 23.45
N VAL A 571 -20.58 20.02 23.47
CA VAL A 571 -19.21 20.44 23.77
C VAL A 571 -19.19 21.47 24.90
N PRO A 572 -18.38 21.27 25.96
CA PRO A 572 -18.31 22.18 27.10
C PRO A 572 -17.45 23.44 26.78
N LEU A 573 -17.95 24.31 25.91
CA LEU A 573 -17.25 25.52 25.41
C LEU A 573 -16.72 26.45 26.51
N GLN A 574 -17.33 26.45 27.70
CA GLN A 574 -16.91 27.25 28.84
C GLN A 574 -15.51 26.86 29.38
N ARG A 575 -15.04 25.65 29.07
CA ARG A 575 -13.72 25.14 29.47
C ARG A 575 -12.63 25.36 28.42
N LEU A 576 -12.99 25.94 27.28
CA LEU A 576 -12.10 26.08 26.12
C LEU A 576 -11.67 27.54 25.95
N GLY A 577 -10.41 27.73 25.53
CA GLY A 577 -9.90 29.04 25.11
C GLY A 577 -10.52 29.51 23.79
N ASP A 578 -10.39 30.80 23.49
CA ASP A 578 -11.08 31.45 22.35
C ASP A 578 -10.75 30.85 21.00
N VAL A 579 -9.50 30.44 20.79
CA VAL A 579 -9.06 29.79 19.54
C VAL A 579 -9.83 28.49 19.30
N TRP A 580 -9.92 27.62 20.32
CA TRP A 580 -10.66 26.36 20.23
C TRP A 580 -12.15 26.59 20.06
N ARG A 581 -12.73 27.54 20.80
CA ARG A 581 -14.15 27.92 20.64
C ARG A 581 -14.46 28.36 19.22
N LYS A 582 -13.64 29.25 18.65
CA LYS A 582 -13.82 29.76 17.29
C LYS A 582 -13.67 28.64 16.25
N PHE A 583 -12.71 27.75 16.40
CA PHE A 583 -12.55 26.61 15.48
C PHE A 583 -13.79 25.69 15.52
N LEU A 584 -14.21 25.28 16.73
CA LEU A 584 -15.34 24.38 16.93
C LEU A 584 -16.66 25.00 16.46
N GLN A 585 -16.86 26.30 16.67
CA GLN A 585 -18.00 27.01 16.09
C GLN A 585 -18.03 26.84 14.58
N ASN A 586 -16.92 27.08 13.86
CA ASN A 586 -16.90 26.89 12.41
C ASN A 586 -17.07 25.42 12.00
N LEU A 587 -16.46 24.47 12.71
CA LEU A 587 -16.62 23.03 12.43
C LEU A 587 -18.11 22.62 12.51
N TRP A 588 -18.85 23.12 13.50
CA TRP A 588 -20.27 22.78 13.66
C TRP A 588 -21.18 23.45 12.61
N GLN A 589 -20.69 24.45 11.90
CA GLN A 589 -21.46 25.17 10.88
C GLN A 589 -21.47 24.46 9.52
N TYR A 590 -20.68 23.41 9.29
CA TYR A 590 -20.80 22.67 8.02
C TYR A 590 -22.19 22.05 7.84
N GLY A 591 -22.77 22.26 6.65
CA GLY A 591 -24.10 21.77 6.28
C GLY A 591 -24.08 20.40 5.64
N SER A 592 -22.89 19.90 5.28
CA SER A 592 -22.72 18.58 4.69
C SER A 592 -21.43 17.87 5.15
N ILE A 593 -21.40 16.53 5.03
CA ILE A 593 -20.17 15.74 5.25
C ILE A 593 -19.10 16.14 4.22
N THR A 594 -19.49 16.36 2.97
CA THR A 594 -18.56 16.77 1.90
C THR A 594 -17.85 18.08 2.24
N GLU A 595 -18.56 19.09 2.75
CA GLU A 595 -17.94 20.35 3.16
C GLU A 595 -17.06 20.18 4.41
N LEU A 596 -17.52 19.40 5.39
CA LEU A 596 -16.73 19.09 6.60
C LEU A 596 -15.43 18.38 6.23
N HIS A 597 -15.49 17.38 5.35
CA HIS A 597 -14.34 16.68 4.79
C HIS A 597 -13.37 17.66 4.11
N LYS A 598 -13.87 18.58 3.27
CA LYS A 598 -13.04 19.61 2.63
C LYS A 598 -12.38 20.53 3.66
N GLY A 599 -13.10 20.89 4.73
CA GLY A 599 -12.59 21.74 5.81
C GLY A 599 -11.53 21.09 6.67
N LEU A 600 -11.75 19.84 7.08
CA LEU A 600 -10.85 19.10 7.97
C LEU A 600 -9.77 18.30 7.23
N GLY A 601 -9.89 18.19 5.91
CA GLY A 601 -8.96 17.45 5.06
C GLY A 601 -7.60 18.13 4.90
N GLU A 602 -6.74 17.41 4.19
CA GLU A 602 -5.37 17.81 3.86
C GLU A 602 -5.36 19.12 3.06
N SER A 603 -4.29 19.90 3.23
CA SER A 603 -4.00 21.08 2.40
C SER A 603 -2.79 20.78 1.52
N GLN A 604 -2.61 21.56 0.45
CA GLN A 604 -1.41 21.46 -0.38
C GLN A 604 -0.09 21.67 0.38
N TYR A 605 -0.17 22.23 1.59
CA TYR A 605 0.97 22.52 2.44
C TYR A 605 1.29 21.39 3.43
N CYS A 606 0.32 20.52 3.77
CA CYS A 606 0.51 19.52 4.81
C CYS A 606 -0.58 18.43 4.83
N ARG A 607 -0.16 17.19 5.08
CA ARG A 607 -1.02 16.04 5.35
C ARG A 607 -1.50 16.07 6.81
N THR A 608 -2.75 15.69 7.06
CA THR A 608 -3.37 15.64 8.40
C THR A 608 -3.24 14.25 9.01
N GLY A 609 -3.05 14.16 10.33
CA GLY A 609 -3.02 12.93 11.13
C GLY A 609 -4.28 12.08 11.01
N ILE A 610 -5.38 12.73 10.62
CA ILE A 610 -6.63 12.08 10.22
C ILE A 610 -6.94 12.46 8.79
N LYS A 611 -7.15 11.47 7.94
CA LYS A 611 -7.71 11.66 6.60
C LYS A 611 -9.17 11.26 6.58
N TRP A 612 -10.00 12.21 6.21
CA TRP A 612 -11.44 12.00 6.07
C TRP A 612 -11.69 11.42 4.68
N ARG A 613 -12.23 10.21 4.56
CA ARG A 613 -12.67 9.61 3.29
C ARG A 613 -14.19 9.35 3.30
N ILE A 614 -14.90 10.33 3.84
CA ILE A 614 -16.36 10.36 3.93
C ILE A 614 -16.88 11.54 3.10
N ARG A 615 -17.95 11.32 2.34
CA ARG A 615 -18.63 12.33 1.52
C ARG A 615 -20.13 12.10 1.58
N GLY A 616 -20.93 13.12 1.29
CA GLY A 616 -22.39 13.08 1.33
C GLY A 616 -22.96 14.36 1.91
N LYS A 617 -24.29 14.53 1.81
CA LYS A 617 -25.00 15.64 2.45
C LYS A 617 -25.13 15.33 3.95
N ASN A 618 -25.92 14.34 4.33
CA ASN A 618 -26.15 14.01 5.75
C ASN A 618 -25.51 12.70 6.19
N SER A 619 -25.28 11.78 5.26
CA SER A 619 -24.73 10.45 5.51
C SER A 619 -23.67 10.08 4.48
N SER A 620 -22.66 9.33 4.91
CA SER A 620 -21.64 8.80 4.00
C SER A 620 -22.13 7.68 3.08
N THR A 621 -23.37 7.23 3.29
CA THR A 621 -24.06 6.25 2.44
C THR A 621 -24.98 6.88 1.41
N GLU A 622 -25.20 8.20 1.47
CA GLU A 622 -25.91 8.90 0.39
C GLU A 622 -25.08 8.76 -0.89
N ARG A 623 -25.71 8.27 -1.97
CA ARG A 623 -25.02 8.03 -3.24
C ARG A 623 -24.26 9.29 -3.64
N ALA A 624 -22.94 9.19 -3.59
CA ALA A 624 -22.10 10.09 -4.34
C ALA A 624 -22.46 9.92 -5.83
N THR A 625 -22.34 11.01 -6.60
CA THR A 625 -22.32 10.92 -8.06
C THR A 625 -21.30 9.86 -8.48
N GLN A 626 -21.50 9.20 -9.63
CA GLN A 626 -20.70 8.05 -10.09
C GLN A 626 -19.17 8.25 -10.01
N ASP A 627 -18.69 9.50 -10.06
CA ASP A 627 -17.26 9.84 -10.02
C ASP A 627 -16.65 9.94 -8.61
N ASP A 628 -17.43 9.75 -7.54
CA ASP A 628 -17.03 10.06 -6.15
C ASP A 628 -17.15 8.86 -5.19
N GLU A 629 -16.81 7.65 -5.66
CA GLU A 629 -16.75 6.43 -4.83
C GLU A 629 -15.63 6.50 -3.79
N GLN A 630 -15.89 7.23 -2.70
CA GLN A 630 -15.05 7.21 -1.51
C GLN A 630 -15.53 6.15 -0.52
N PRO A 631 -14.59 5.49 0.18
CA PRO A 631 -14.85 4.29 0.99
C PRO A 631 -15.72 4.50 2.24
N GLY A 632 -16.15 5.73 2.52
CA GLY A 632 -16.95 6.04 3.71
C GLY A 632 -16.18 5.85 5.02
N THR A 633 -14.86 6.02 5.02
CA THR A 633 -14.00 5.77 6.20
C THR A 633 -13.30 7.03 6.73
N ILE A 634 -12.89 7.00 7.99
CA ILE A 634 -11.96 7.97 8.58
C ILE A 634 -10.65 7.24 8.85
N GLU A 635 -9.56 7.72 8.27
CA GLU A 635 -8.24 7.07 8.31
C GLU A 635 -7.33 7.78 9.33
N ALA A 636 -6.85 7.04 10.34
CA ALA A 636 -5.91 7.51 11.35
C ALA A 636 -4.47 7.14 10.97
N ARG A 637 -3.60 8.14 10.87
CA ARG A 637 -2.23 8.04 10.31
C ARG A 637 -1.12 8.44 11.28
N ILE A 638 -1.47 8.56 12.56
CA ILE A 638 -0.59 9.11 13.58
C ILE A 638 0.33 8.06 14.22
N MET A 639 0.15 6.79 13.90
CA MET A 639 1.01 5.72 14.41
C MET A 639 2.18 5.48 13.46
N HIS A 640 3.33 5.12 14.02
CA HIS A 640 4.50 4.74 13.23
C HIS A 640 4.32 3.40 12.55
N GLY A 641 4.93 3.26 11.37
CA GLY A 641 4.98 1.97 10.68
C GLY A 641 5.64 0.93 11.57
N THR A 642 4.93 -0.18 11.79
CA THR A 642 5.42 -1.29 12.59
C THR A 642 4.79 -2.59 12.13
N LEU A 643 5.44 -3.70 12.45
CA LEU A 643 4.89 -5.05 12.35
C LEU A 643 4.83 -5.71 13.74
N ASP A 644 4.72 -4.89 14.79
CA ASP A 644 4.28 -5.30 16.13
C ASP A 644 2.74 -5.35 16.14
N ALA A 645 2.20 -6.55 15.95
CA ALA A 645 0.77 -6.77 15.85
C ALA A 645 0.03 -6.45 17.15
N ASP A 646 0.67 -6.63 18.32
CA ASP A 646 0.04 -6.32 19.60
C ASP A 646 -0.07 -4.80 19.77
N ASN A 647 0.95 -4.04 19.37
CA ASN A 647 0.88 -2.58 19.32
C ASN A 647 -0.22 -2.08 18.36
N ILE A 648 -0.31 -2.67 17.17
CA ILE A 648 -1.34 -2.34 16.17
C ILE A 648 -2.74 -2.64 16.74
N ASN A 649 -2.96 -3.85 17.28
CA ASN A 649 -4.25 -4.25 17.82
C ASN A 649 -4.65 -3.41 19.04
N ASN A 650 -3.71 -3.08 19.92
CA ASN A 650 -3.94 -2.15 21.03
C ASN A 650 -4.40 -0.78 20.54
N TRP A 651 -3.83 -0.28 19.44
CA TRP A 651 -4.24 0.98 18.84
C TRP A 651 -5.63 0.88 18.18
N VAL A 652 -5.92 -0.22 17.48
CA VAL A 652 -7.27 -0.50 16.94
C VAL A 652 -8.31 -0.49 18.07
N ILE A 653 -8.02 -1.10 19.22
CA ILE A 653 -8.92 -1.12 20.39
C ILE A 653 -9.18 0.30 20.91
N VAL A 654 -8.15 1.14 21.01
CA VAL A 654 -8.34 2.55 21.43
C VAL A 654 -9.23 3.30 20.42
N LEU A 655 -8.96 3.16 19.12
CA LEU A 655 -9.75 3.79 18.06
C LEU A 655 -11.20 3.28 18.05
N GLU A 656 -11.43 2.00 18.28
CA GLU A 656 -12.76 1.42 18.43
C GLU A 656 -13.53 2.09 19.56
N ARG A 657 -12.90 2.28 20.74
CA ARG A 657 -13.53 2.97 21.87
C ARG A 657 -13.85 4.43 21.56
N ILE A 658 -13.00 5.10 20.78
CA ILE A 658 -13.29 6.46 20.27
C ILE A 658 -14.52 6.47 19.38
N VAL A 659 -14.59 5.55 18.41
CA VAL A 659 -15.77 5.40 17.52
C VAL A 659 -17.03 5.12 18.33
N HIS A 660 -16.93 4.24 19.34
CA HIS A 660 -18.03 3.91 20.23
C HIS A 660 -18.57 5.15 20.96
N VAL A 661 -17.70 5.95 21.59
CA VAL A 661 -18.09 7.19 22.28
C VAL A 661 -18.77 8.16 21.32
N VAL A 662 -18.18 8.39 20.14
CA VAL A 662 -18.71 9.34 19.16
C VAL A 662 -20.11 8.94 18.66
N ARG A 663 -20.32 7.64 18.40
CA ARG A 663 -21.55 7.13 17.78
C ARG A 663 -22.66 6.84 18.76
N ASN A 664 -22.34 6.30 19.95
CA ASN A 664 -23.34 5.71 20.84
C ASN A 664 -23.69 6.56 22.06
N PHE A 665 -22.85 7.52 22.45
CA PHE A 665 -23.18 8.37 23.59
C PHE A 665 -24.33 9.32 23.22
N SER A 666 -25.22 9.57 24.17
CA SER A 666 -26.16 10.69 24.08
C SER A 666 -25.42 12.04 24.10
N ASP A 667 -26.13 13.14 23.79
CA ASP A 667 -25.56 14.49 23.85
C ASP A 667 -24.96 14.81 25.23
N ASP A 668 -25.67 14.44 26.29
CA ASP A 668 -25.25 14.72 27.67
C ASP A 668 -24.06 13.86 28.08
N GLU A 669 -24.06 12.56 27.75
CA GLU A 669 -22.94 11.64 28.02
C GLU A 669 -21.67 12.08 27.27
N PHE A 670 -21.79 12.45 25.99
CA PHE A 670 -20.64 12.92 25.20
C PHE A 670 -20.07 14.23 25.77
N ARG A 671 -20.94 15.16 26.18
CA ARG A 671 -20.52 16.42 26.80
C ARG A 671 -19.87 16.21 28.16
N GLU A 672 -20.42 15.32 28.99
CA GLU A 672 -19.86 14.97 30.30
C GLU A 672 -18.48 14.31 30.13
N PHE A 673 -18.37 13.34 29.23
CA PHE A 673 -17.10 12.72 28.86
C PHE A 673 -16.04 13.75 28.45
N LEU A 674 -16.37 14.69 27.54
CA LEU A 674 -15.45 15.76 27.14
C LEU A 674 -15.10 16.67 28.32
N SER A 675 -16.08 16.99 29.17
CA SER A 675 -15.86 17.82 30.36
C SER A 675 -14.87 17.15 31.33
N GLU A 676 -15.02 15.86 31.57
CA GLU A 676 -14.18 15.06 32.43
C GLU A 676 -12.75 14.94 31.87
N PHE A 677 -12.61 14.66 30.57
CA PHE A 677 -11.32 14.64 29.87
C PHE A 677 -10.60 16.00 29.95
N LEU A 678 -11.32 17.09 29.69
CA LEU A 678 -10.73 18.44 29.73
C LEU A 678 -10.28 18.86 31.14
N SER A 679 -10.80 18.23 32.21
CA SER A 679 -10.33 18.44 33.59
C SER A 679 -8.95 17.85 33.85
N SER A 680 -8.61 16.75 33.19
CA SER A 680 -7.36 16.00 33.43
C SER A 680 -6.88 15.37 32.13
N ARG A 681 -5.93 16.05 31.47
CA ARG A 681 -5.42 15.68 30.16
C ARG A 681 -4.14 14.83 30.29
N SER A 682 -4.31 13.56 30.63
CA SER A 682 -3.23 12.57 30.60
C SER A 682 -3.62 11.37 29.74
N PRO A 683 -2.64 10.64 29.16
CA PRO A 683 -2.90 9.41 28.41
C PRO A 683 -3.70 8.39 29.23
N GLY A 684 -3.25 8.06 30.44
CA GLY A 684 -3.94 7.10 31.31
C GLY A 684 -5.38 7.50 31.65
N ARG A 685 -5.64 8.81 31.84
CA ARG A 685 -7.00 9.30 32.07
C ARG A 685 -7.87 9.19 30.83
N LEU A 686 -7.36 9.58 29.66
CA LEU A 686 -8.08 9.44 28.39
C LEU A 686 -8.48 7.98 28.16
N LEU A 687 -7.53 7.05 28.29
CA LEU A 687 -7.79 5.63 28.09
C LEU A 687 -8.80 5.07 29.09
N ALA A 688 -8.74 5.50 30.37
CA ALA A 688 -9.72 5.10 31.37
C ALA A 688 -11.12 5.62 31.06
N LEU A 689 -11.25 6.88 30.61
CA LEU A 689 -12.54 7.46 30.20
C LEU A 689 -13.14 6.80 28.96
N LEU A 690 -12.28 6.39 28.02
CA LEU A 690 -12.69 5.61 26.86
C LEU A 690 -13.10 4.18 27.23
N GLU A 691 -12.90 3.75 28.49
CA GLU A 691 -13.07 2.39 28.97
C GLU A 691 -12.25 1.37 28.14
N VAL A 692 -11.02 1.75 27.81
CA VAL A 692 -10.07 0.83 27.18
C VAL A 692 -9.75 -0.30 28.19
N PRO A 693 -9.68 -1.58 27.75
CA PRO A 693 -9.34 -2.70 28.63
C PRO A 693 -8.07 -2.45 29.45
N GLU A 694 -8.06 -2.89 30.71
CA GLU A 694 -6.97 -2.60 31.65
C GLU A 694 -5.59 -3.05 31.12
N GLU A 695 -5.50 -4.21 30.47
CA GLU A 695 -4.27 -4.71 29.84
C GLU A 695 -3.72 -3.77 28.75
N VAL A 696 -4.60 -3.23 27.91
CA VAL A 696 -4.23 -2.24 26.87
C VAL A 696 -3.88 -0.90 27.50
N ARG A 697 -4.53 -0.52 28.61
CA ARG A 697 -4.14 0.68 29.36
C ARG A 697 -2.75 0.53 29.95
N GLN A 698 -2.46 -0.60 30.58
CA GLN A 698 -1.16 -0.93 31.14
C GLN A 698 -0.08 -0.91 30.06
N TYR A 699 -0.37 -1.41 28.86
CA TYR A 699 0.55 -1.33 27.71
C TYR A 699 1.03 0.10 27.42
N TYR A 700 0.12 1.09 27.39
CA TYR A 700 0.46 2.48 27.04
C TYR A 700 1.02 3.31 28.20
N VAL A 701 0.82 2.88 29.45
CA VAL A 701 1.32 3.58 30.64
C VAL A 701 2.50 2.86 31.33
N ASP A 702 2.94 1.71 30.79
CA ASP A 702 4.11 1.00 31.30
C ASP A 702 5.35 1.91 31.19
N PRO A 703 6.00 2.28 32.31
CA PRO A 703 7.19 3.12 32.30
C PRO A 703 8.32 2.63 31.38
N LYS A 704 8.38 1.33 31.06
CA LYS A 704 9.37 0.77 30.12
C LYS A 704 9.12 1.15 28.66
N ARG A 705 7.90 1.56 28.33
CA ARG A 705 7.45 1.96 26.99
C ARG A 705 7.19 3.46 26.91
N ARG A 706 7.76 4.22 27.85
CA ARG A 706 7.66 5.67 27.91
C ARG A 706 9.03 6.28 27.73
N ASP A 707 9.09 7.39 27.04
CA ASP A 707 10.32 8.16 26.94
C ASP A 707 10.78 8.66 28.32
N THR A 708 12.00 9.16 28.40
CA THR A 708 12.60 9.65 29.66
C THR A 708 11.79 10.74 30.39
N GLN A 709 10.85 11.38 29.70
CA GLN A 709 9.98 12.43 30.23
C GLN A 709 8.56 11.93 30.58
N ASP A 710 8.28 10.64 30.36
CA ASP A 710 6.94 10.05 30.46
C ASP A 710 5.89 10.76 29.57
N MET A 711 6.34 11.31 28.44
CA MET A 711 5.55 12.11 27.53
C MET A 711 5.06 11.30 26.34
N TYR A 712 5.92 10.48 25.72
CA TYR A 712 5.59 9.73 24.51
C TYR A 712 5.78 8.23 24.73
N TRP A 713 5.13 7.44 23.87
CA TRP A 713 5.41 6.02 23.79
C TRP A 713 6.76 5.82 23.07
N GLU A 714 7.60 4.92 23.56
CA GLU A 714 8.93 4.67 23.01
C GLU A 714 9.20 3.16 23.05
N TYR A 715 9.91 2.61 22.06
CA TYR A 715 10.40 1.25 22.19
C TYR A 715 11.41 1.17 23.35
N PRO A 716 11.51 0.05 24.08
CA PRO A 716 12.42 -0.06 25.22
C PRO A 716 13.91 0.14 24.92
N ASP A 717 14.33 0.11 23.65
CA ASP A 717 15.69 0.43 23.21
C ASP A 717 15.89 1.91 22.84
N HIS A 718 14.97 2.78 23.28
CA HIS A 718 14.98 4.21 23.05
C HIS A 718 15.02 4.59 21.56
N ASP A 719 14.32 3.79 20.74
CA ASP A 719 14.21 4.00 19.31
C ASP A 719 15.58 4.01 18.56
N LEU A 720 16.65 3.53 19.19
CA LEU A 720 17.98 3.41 18.59
C LEU A 720 18.14 2.02 17.96
N VAL A 721 18.32 2.00 16.64
CA VAL A 721 18.50 0.73 15.92
C VAL A 721 19.93 0.24 16.12
N ASP A 722 20.13 -0.91 16.77
CA ASP A 722 21.45 -1.56 16.77
C ASP A 722 21.80 -2.01 15.35
N TRP A 723 22.88 -1.45 14.78
CA TRP A 723 23.35 -1.80 13.45
C TRP A 723 23.72 -3.28 13.33
N ASN A 724 24.09 -3.95 14.43
CA ASN A 724 24.33 -5.39 14.39
C ASN A 724 23.05 -6.22 14.26
N GLN A 725 21.88 -5.61 14.51
CA GLN A 725 20.55 -6.22 14.43
C GLN A 725 19.52 -5.20 13.90
N PRO A 726 19.64 -4.71 12.65
CA PRO A 726 18.78 -3.63 12.16
C PRO A 726 17.40 -4.11 11.71
N PHE A 727 17.22 -5.43 11.62
CA PHE A 727 15.98 -6.05 11.18
C PHE A 727 15.10 -6.42 12.36
N MET A 728 13.78 -6.40 12.14
CA MET A 728 12.80 -6.86 13.12
C MET A 728 13.05 -8.35 13.43
N VAL A 729 12.89 -8.76 14.68
CA VAL A 729 12.99 -10.17 15.06
C VAL A 729 11.81 -10.99 14.50
N PRO A 730 11.94 -12.30 14.26
CA PRO A 730 10.80 -13.15 13.89
C PRO A 730 9.65 -13.10 14.91
N GLY A 731 8.44 -13.44 14.47
CA GLY A 731 7.20 -13.41 15.27
C GLY A 731 6.34 -12.16 15.05
N HIS A 732 5.29 -11.99 15.84
CA HIS A 732 4.31 -10.90 15.71
C HIS A 732 4.37 -9.85 16.85
N LYS A 733 5.17 -10.09 17.90
CA LYS A 733 5.21 -9.26 19.12
C LYS A 733 6.17 -8.06 19.01
N ALA A 734 6.87 -7.66 20.07
CA ALA A 734 7.85 -6.57 19.97
C ALA A 734 8.84 -6.81 18.82
N THR A 735 9.04 -5.78 17.99
CA THR A 735 9.93 -5.83 16.82
C THR A 735 11.41 -5.93 17.19
N HIS A 736 11.76 -5.62 18.45
CA HIS A 736 13.13 -5.51 18.94
C HIS A 736 13.63 -6.75 19.70
N GLY A 737 12.79 -7.79 19.87
CA GLY A 737 13.13 -8.99 20.64
C GLY A 737 12.15 -9.25 21.78
N SER A 738 11.94 -10.52 22.13
CA SER A 738 11.08 -10.94 23.25
C SER A 738 11.61 -10.53 24.63
N TYR A 739 12.88 -10.13 24.73
CA TYR A 739 13.42 -9.50 25.94
C TYR A 739 12.67 -8.21 26.32
N TRP A 740 11.99 -7.59 25.35
CA TRP A 740 11.27 -6.33 25.49
C TRP A 740 9.74 -6.49 25.56
N ASP A 741 9.23 -7.73 25.52
CA ASP A 741 7.80 -8.03 25.64
C ASP A 741 7.28 -7.90 27.08
#